data_AF-A0A177N8V6-F1
#
_entry.id   AF-A0A177N8V6-F1
#
_cell.length_a   1.000
_cell.length_b   1.000
_cell.length_c   1.000
_cell.angle_alpha   90.00
_cell.angle_beta   90.00
_cell.angle_gamma   90.00
#
_symmetry.space_group_name_H-M   'P 1'
#
loop_
_entity.id
_entity.type
_entity.pdbx_description
1 polymer ?
#
loop_
_entity_poly.entity_id
_entity_poly.type
_entity_poly.pdbx_seq_one_letter_code
_entity_poly.pdbx_strand_id
1 'polypeptide(L)'
;MRKTGFLILLTSLLGLMMSHQSQAANAVLLGWNNLGMHCMDSRYAEFAILPPYNTIEAQLIVGGKLMKASTVPNAADYTLSYQAIVDPVSGVMNSTSSGKSDWETYAPTLFPVLKTFNPAYTADMGLAGCNMPGIDSPYVLNTAQPMSFQPANSPENTYQAEGVPITPTDDQGNKNTYPLMRLVARDANNAVVAQTDIVLPVSDEMSCKTCHAANTNDKAKPAGGWISDANLEREYRLNILKLHDDTEFAEHAALYNEALAAKGLDPAGLYAAATTDQDPAMPGVQVKPMLCAACHSSEALGAPSFSGANGTVPALTQSVHSTHATVTAPGSSLTLDSSDNRAACYDCHPGSKTRCLRGAMGSAVAADGSMEMQCQSCHGNMSKVGDSHRTGWLEEPTCQSCHTGTATNNNGKIRYSSVFNNPLTYDSQRVAVNPTFATNADTPAAGLSLYRFSKGHGGLQCSACHGSTHAEFPSSHQNDNIRNEQLQGHAGVTVECKTCHTAGVPNTTNGGPHGLHPIDQSWVGRHGDAVERSGTAGCKGCHGSDLRGTELSRVQGDRSFNVESLGTVKFYRGGTVGCYSCHRGPNSESMNTAAYPITADVSASTAAGTPVNLTLPVTGTGVTMRILKQPQHGTVGLNNAVATYFPEEGFSGTDSFLFAGYDGAKNTVTSTGNKGAVPATATITVNAACSYSLQPGSQAAANSAGSFSATLTTGANCAWQLQSDAAWLSVMSPTSGSGPATIQYNVAVNPALNTRIGNLTVLGGSNQNAAQLAVTQAAGTDGDGDGVVDAVDNCTALANATQLDSNGDHFGNLCDADLNNDCKTNSLDLGLFKSVYGNAAGNADLKAAADMNGDGNVNSLDLGLFKRIYGKAPGPSAQATCP
;
A
#
# COMPACT_ATOMS: atom_id res chain seq x y z
N MET A 1 57.77 -39.59 8.84
CA MET A 1 56.85 -40.48 9.59
C MET A 1 55.54 -39.74 9.83
N ARG A 2 54.43 -40.44 9.62
CA ARG A 2 53.03 -39.97 9.66
C ARG A 2 52.63 -39.33 11.00
N LYS A 3 51.75 -38.32 10.96
CA LYS A 3 50.36 -38.31 11.54
C LYS A 3 49.80 -36.86 11.61
N THR A 4 48.79 -36.54 10.79
CA THR A 4 47.37 -36.26 11.15
C THR A 4 47.20 -35.01 12.03
N GLY A 5 46.50 -33.93 11.69
CA GLY A 5 45.33 -33.73 10.83
C GLY A 5 44.19 -33.19 11.70
N PHE A 6 43.89 -31.88 11.62
CA PHE A 6 42.61 -31.32 12.07
C PHE A 6 42.26 -30.07 11.27
N LEU A 7 40.98 -30.01 10.92
CA LEU A 7 40.31 -29.22 9.90
C LEU A 7 39.79 -27.90 10.51
N ILE A 8 40.07 -26.75 9.89
CA ILE A 8 39.30 -25.51 10.10
C ILE A 8 38.85 -25.03 8.73
N LEU A 9 37.53 -25.10 8.50
CA LEU A 9 36.84 -24.58 7.32
C LEU A 9 36.99 -23.06 7.26
N LEU A 10 37.51 -22.56 6.15
CA LEU A 10 37.48 -21.15 5.76
C LEU A 10 36.12 -20.88 5.08
N THR A 11 35.31 -19.98 5.62
CA THR A 11 34.08 -19.50 5.00
C THR A 11 34.42 -18.67 3.75
N SER A 12 34.00 -19.16 2.59
CA SER A 12 34.16 -18.53 1.29
C SER A 12 33.24 -17.32 1.12
N LEU A 13 33.87 -16.19 0.82
CA LEU A 13 33.29 -14.93 0.39
C LEU A 13 32.47 -15.14 -0.90
N LEU A 14 31.15 -15.06 -0.82
CA LEU A 14 30.27 -15.02 -1.98
C LEU A 14 30.22 -13.57 -2.51
N GLY A 15 31.28 -13.16 -3.19
CA GLY A 15 31.27 -11.95 -4.00
C GLY A 15 30.46 -12.20 -5.27
N LEU A 16 29.24 -11.67 -5.32
CA LEU A 16 28.41 -11.63 -6.52
C LEU A 16 29.18 -10.87 -7.61
N MET A 17 29.82 -11.59 -8.53
CA MET A 17 30.41 -10.99 -9.72
C MET A 17 29.26 -10.57 -10.65
N MET A 18 28.85 -9.31 -10.55
CA MET A 18 28.14 -8.64 -11.64
C MET A 18 29.06 -8.63 -12.85
N SER A 19 28.80 -9.50 -13.81
CA SER A 19 29.47 -9.48 -15.11
C SER A 19 29.15 -8.15 -15.80
N HIS A 20 30.08 -7.20 -15.72
CA HIS A 20 30.10 -6.07 -16.64
C HIS A 20 30.38 -6.64 -18.03
N GLN A 21 29.32 -6.96 -18.78
CA GLN A 21 29.45 -7.22 -20.20
C GLN A 21 30.03 -5.95 -20.85
N SER A 22 31.20 -6.11 -21.47
CA SER A 22 31.84 -5.08 -22.27
C SER A 22 30.86 -4.55 -23.31
N GLN A 23 30.47 -3.27 -23.19
CA GLN A 23 29.79 -2.53 -24.26
C GLN A 23 30.74 -2.45 -25.45
N ALA A 24 30.66 -3.44 -26.34
CA ALA A 24 31.48 -3.52 -27.54
C ALA A 24 30.92 -2.69 -28.71
N ALA A 25 29.85 -1.92 -28.51
CA ALA A 25 29.33 -1.01 -29.52
C ALA A 25 29.18 0.40 -28.93
N ASN A 26 29.46 1.39 -29.78
CA ASN A 26 29.29 2.82 -29.55
C ASN A 26 27.79 3.20 -29.48
N ALA A 27 26.97 2.43 -28.76
CA ALA A 27 25.51 2.48 -28.78
C ALA A 27 24.91 2.43 -27.37
N VAL A 28 23.82 3.15 -27.17
CA VAL A 28 23.13 3.32 -25.88
C VAL A 28 21.63 3.24 -26.14
N LEU A 29 20.93 2.45 -25.32
CA LEU A 29 19.49 2.26 -25.42
C LEU A 29 18.81 2.87 -24.19
N LEU A 30 17.89 3.80 -24.42
CA LEU A 30 17.04 4.39 -23.39
C LEU A 30 15.62 3.88 -23.60
N GLY A 31 14.99 3.29 -22.58
CA GLY A 31 13.60 2.83 -22.66
C GLY A 31 12.77 3.16 -21.43
N TRP A 32 11.45 3.27 -21.56
CA TRP A 32 10.50 3.56 -20.48
C TRP A 32 9.10 3.05 -20.83
N ASN A 33 8.22 3.00 -19.83
CA ASN A 33 6.78 2.92 -20.05
C ASN A 33 6.21 4.34 -20.28
N ASN A 34 5.24 4.53 -21.16
CA ASN A 34 4.75 5.87 -21.52
C ASN A 34 4.03 6.66 -20.39
N LEU A 35 3.47 6.01 -19.35
CA LEU A 35 2.62 6.66 -18.34
C LEU A 35 3.09 6.53 -16.89
N GLY A 36 4.05 5.64 -16.63
CA GLY A 36 4.57 5.33 -15.30
C GLY A 36 3.69 4.36 -14.50
N MET A 37 2.38 4.30 -14.73
CA MET A 37 1.51 3.24 -14.21
C MET A 37 0.31 3.11 -15.13
N HIS A 38 0.04 1.90 -15.62
CA HIS A 38 -1.22 1.59 -16.28
C HIS A 38 -2.20 0.94 -15.30
N CYS A 39 -3.49 1.13 -15.55
CA CYS A 39 -4.54 0.50 -14.77
C CYS A 39 -5.22 -0.56 -15.63
N MET A 40 -5.73 -1.60 -14.99
CA MET A 40 -6.62 -2.57 -15.62
C MET A 40 -7.77 -2.91 -14.68
N ASP A 41 -8.91 -3.34 -15.22
CA ASP A 41 -9.97 -3.91 -14.40
C ASP A 41 -9.52 -5.25 -13.77
N SER A 42 -9.98 -5.50 -12.53
CA SER A 42 -9.79 -6.77 -11.83
C SER A 42 -10.65 -7.91 -12.41
N ARG A 43 -11.70 -7.57 -13.16
CA ARG A 43 -12.68 -8.49 -13.76
C ARG A 43 -13.44 -7.79 -14.91
N TYR A 44 -13.71 -8.52 -15.99
CA TYR A 44 -14.31 -8.00 -17.23
C TYR A 44 -15.74 -8.50 -17.51
N ALA A 45 -16.22 -9.50 -16.78
CA ALA A 45 -17.48 -10.20 -17.07
C ALA A 45 -18.75 -9.32 -17.04
N GLU A 46 -18.85 -8.36 -16.11
CA GLU A 46 -20.02 -7.48 -16.01
C GLU A 46 -19.84 -6.17 -16.79
N PHE A 47 -18.75 -5.45 -16.52
CA PHE A 47 -18.34 -4.30 -17.31
C PHE A 47 -16.82 -4.13 -17.30
N ALA A 48 -16.31 -3.32 -18.22
CA ALA A 48 -14.90 -2.94 -18.31
C ALA A 48 -14.72 -1.44 -18.50
N ILE A 49 -13.69 -0.88 -17.86
CA ILE A 49 -13.27 0.52 -18.00
C ILE A 49 -11.96 0.59 -18.80
N LEU A 50 -10.94 -0.19 -18.41
CA LEU A 50 -9.62 -0.21 -19.01
C LEU A 50 -9.10 -1.66 -19.21
N PRO A 51 -8.59 -1.99 -20.40
CA PRO A 51 -7.95 -3.28 -20.65
C PRO A 51 -6.57 -3.37 -19.97
N PRO A 52 -5.98 -4.57 -19.81
CA PRO A 52 -4.55 -4.69 -19.57
C PRO A 52 -3.82 -4.13 -20.79
N TYR A 53 -3.10 -3.03 -20.59
CA TYR A 53 -2.51 -2.29 -21.68
C TYR A 53 -1.27 -1.58 -21.18
N ASN A 54 -0.13 -1.77 -21.83
CA ASN A 54 1.11 -1.11 -21.46
C ASN A 54 1.86 -0.74 -22.74
N THR A 55 2.44 0.46 -22.78
CA THR A 55 3.21 0.90 -23.95
C THR A 55 4.66 1.08 -23.58
N ILE A 56 5.53 0.31 -24.23
CA ILE A 56 6.98 0.44 -24.12
C ILE A 56 7.45 1.43 -25.19
N GLU A 57 8.27 2.38 -24.80
CA GLU A 57 8.95 3.31 -25.70
C GLU A 57 10.47 3.22 -25.52
N ALA A 58 11.21 3.37 -26.62
CA ALA A 58 12.67 3.40 -26.57
C ALA A 58 13.30 4.28 -27.64
N GLN A 59 14.46 4.86 -27.31
CA GLN A 59 15.32 5.62 -28.22
C GLN A 59 16.73 5.03 -28.22
N LEU A 60 17.23 4.74 -29.42
CA LEU A 60 18.58 4.22 -29.65
C LEU A 60 19.52 5.36 -30.06
N ILE A 61 20.68 5.43 -29.41
CA ILE A 61 21.74 6.40 -29.69
C ILE A 61 22.94 5.61 -30.18
N VAL A 62 23.51 6.00 -31.32
CA VAL A 62 24.72 5.38 -31.90
C VAL A 62 25.73 6.48 -32.23
N GLY A 63 26.97 6.34 -31.76
CA GLY A 63 28.03 7.33 -31.97
C GLY A 63 27.73 8.69 -31.34
N GLY A 64 26.97 8.73 -30.25
CA GLY A 64 26.51 9.97 -29.62
C GLY A 64 25.46 10.74 -30.40
N LYS A 65 24.79 10.09 -31.38
CA LYS A 65 23.69 10.67 -32.16
C LYS A 65 22.44 9.81 -32.00
N LEU A 66 21.30 10.47 -31.73
CA LEU A 66 20.00 9.82 -31.73
C LEU A 66 19.68 9.29 -33.13
N MET A 67 19.24 8.04 -33.20
CA MET A 67 18.69 7.44 -34.41
C MET A 67 17.36 8.12 -34.76
N LYS A 68 17.24 8.66 -35.97
CA LYS A 68 16.04 9.36 -36.45
C LYS A 68 15.48 8.71 -37.70
N ALA A 69 14.16 8.76 -37.87
CA ALA A 69 13.50 8.21 -39.04
C ALA A 69 14.04 8.80 -40.37
N SER A 70 14.37 10.09 -40.38
CA SER A 70 14.89 10.80 -41.55
C SER A 70 16.36 10.49 -41.90
N THR A 71 17.13 9.97 -40.94
CA THR A 71 18.56 9.62 -41.12
C THR A 71 18.77 8.12 -41.24
N VAL A 72 17.69 7.36 -41.32
CA VAL A 72 17.68 5.92 -41.47
C VAL A 72 17.26 5.64 -42.91
N PRO A 73 18.21 5.33 -43.83
CA PRO A 73 17.86 4.73 -45.11
C PRO A 73 17.20 3.36 -44.93
N ASN A 74 17.48 2.67 -43.81
CA ASN A 74 17.02 1.31 -43.54
C ASN A 74 16.64 1.13 -42.06
N ALA A 75 15.35 1.11 -41.73
CA ALA A 75 14.89 0.56 -40.45
C ALA A 75 15.29 -0.93 -40.26
N ALA A 76 15.94 -1.53 -41.27
CA ALA A 76 16.54 -2.85 -41.25
C ALA A 76 17.95 -2.91 -40.60
N ASP A 77 18.62 -1.78 -40.36
CA ASP A 77 20.01 -1.80 -39.84
C ASP A 77 20.06 -2.11 -38.34
N TYR A 78 18.98 -1.81 -37.62
CA TYR A 78 18.83 -2.16 -36.20
C TYR A 78 17.43 -2.67 -35.91
N THR A 79 17.34 -3.74 -35.12
CA THR A 79 16.08 -4.28 -34.59
C THR A 79 16.06 -4.17 -33.09
N LEU A 80 14.90 -3.86 -32.52
CA LEU A 80 14.68 -3.86 -31.08
C LEU A 80 13.67 -4.92 -30.69
N SER A 81 13.90 -5.53 -29.54
CA SER A 81 13.00 -6.51 -28.94
C SER A 81 12.89 -6.31 -27.42
N TYR A 82 11.79 -6.78 -26.84
CA TYR A 82 11.58 -6.85 -25.40
C TYR A 82 11.31 -8.28 -24.93
N GLN A 83 11.70 -8.60 -23.70
CA GLN A 83 11.44 -9.89 -23.05
C GLN A 83 11.35 -9.69 -21.53
N ALA A 84 10.62 -10.56 -20.82
CA ALA A 84 10.51 -10.46 -19.37
C ALA A 84 11.83 -10.82 -18.70
N ILE A 85 12.09 -10.26 -17.53
CA ILE A 85 13.24 -10.66 -16.70
C ILE A 85 12.81 -10.89 -15.26
N VAL A 86 13.63 -11.67 -14.53
CA VAL A 86 13.47 -11.85 -13.10
C VAL A 86 13.79 -10.52 -12.43
N ASP A 87 12.89 -10.05 -11.58
CA ASP A 87 13.15 -8.93 -10.69
C ASP A 87 14.27 -9.33 -9.70
N PRO A 88 15.39 -8.61 -9.66
CA PRO A 88 16.53 -8.97 -8.83
C PRO A 88 16.26 -8.90 -7.32
N VAL A 89 15.19 -8.22 -6.90
CA VAL A 89 14.82 -8.06 -5.48
C VAL A 89 13.73 -9.04 -5.08
N SER A 90 12.65 -9.14 -5.86
CA SER A 90 11.54 -10.06 -5.52
C SER A 90 11.78 -11.50 -5.99
N GLY A 91 12.67 -11.71 -6.96
CA GLY A 91 12.98 -13.03 -7.51
C GLY A 91 11.90 -13.60 -8.44
N VAL A 92 10.88 -12.80 -8.78
CA VAL A 92 9.75 -13.22 -9.62
C VAL A 92 9.85 -12.64 -11.02
N MET A 93 9.19 -13.29 -11.99
CA MET A 93 9.10 -12.86 -13.39
C MET A 93 7.62 -12.78 -13.79
N ASN A 94 7.31 -11.87 -14.70
CA ASN A 94 5.98 -11.74 -15.30
C ASN A 94 6.09 -11.77 -16.83
N SER A 95 5.97 -12.96 -17.40
CA SER A 95 6.18 -13.22 -18.83
C SER A 95 4.90 -13.52 -19.60
N THR A 96 3.77 -13.74 -18.92
CA THR A 96 2.46 -14.04 -19.54
C THR A 96 1.33 -13.25 -18.87
N SER A 97 0.29 -12.93 -19.62
CA SER A 97 -1.01 -12.49 -19.12
C SER A 97 -1.99 -13.66 -18.94
N SER A 98 -1.69 -14.82 -19.53
CA SER A 98 -2.62 -15.93 -19.59
C SER A 98 -2.90 -16.56 -18.24
N GLY A 99 -4.18 -16.90 -18.02
CA GLY A 99 -4.66 -17.50 -16.78
C GLY A 99 -4.67 -16.59 -15.54
N LYS A 100 -4.35 -15.30 -15.69
CA LYS A 100 -4.25 -14.34 -14.57
C LYS A 100 -5.49 -13.46 -14.37
N SER A 101 -6.41 -13.45 -15.33
CA SER A 101 -7.69 -12.73 -15.27
C SER A 101 -8.69 -13.36 -16.27
N ASP A 102 -9.94 -12.89 -16.26
CA ASP A 102 -10.97 -13.26 -17.25
C ASP A 102 -10.88 -12.44 -18.56
N TRP A 103 -9.81 -11.64 -18.72
CA TRP A 103 -9.52 -10.83 -19.90
C TRP A 103 -9.63 -11.61 -21.21
N GLU A 104 -8.94 -12.76 -21.31
CA GLU A 104 -8.89 -13.56 -22.54
C GLU A 104 -10.26 -14.09 -22.97
N THR A 105 -11.18 -14.23 -22.02
CA THR A 105 -12.55 -14.70 -22.25
C THR A 105 -13.42 -13.59 -22.85
N TYR A 106 -13.29 -12.36 -22.33
CA TYR A 106 -14.24 -11.28 -22.64
C TYR A 106 -13.70 -10.22 -23.59
N ALA A 107 -12.38 -10.10 -23.76
CA ALA A 107 -11.76 -9.15 -24.68
C ALA A 107 -12.30 -9.22 -26.13
N PRO A 108 -12.53 -10.42 -26.72
CA PRO A 108 -13.09 -10.52 -28.07
C PRO A 108 -14.49 -9.92 -28.23
N THR A 109 -15.28 -9.90 -27.15
CA THR A 109 -16.62 -9.32 -27.12
C THR A 109 -16.57 -7.81 -26.85
N LEU A 110 -15.69 -7.38 -25.94
CA LEU A 110 -15.66 -6.01 -25.43
C LEU A 110 -14.93 -5.01 -26.34
N PHE A 111 -13.84 -5.42 -26.99
CA PHE A 111 -12.93 -4.51 -27.71
C PHE A 111 -12.88 -4.60 -29.25
N PRO A 112 -13.86 -5.18 -29.99
CA PRO A 112 -13.80 -5.20 -31.46
C PRO A 112 -13.89 -3.81 -32.11
N VAL A 113 -14.17 -2.75 -31.33
CA VAL A 113 -14.36 -1.36 -31.80
C VAL A 113 -13.06 -0.53 -31.78
N LEU A 114 -11.98 -1.00 -31.16
CA LEU A 114 -10.72 -0.25 -31.04
C LEU A 114 -9.66 -0.82 -32.00
N LYS A 115 -9.07 0.05 -32.86
CA LYS A 115 -7.98 -0.20 -33.84
C LYS A 115 -7.79 -1.69 -34.24
N THR A 116 -8.43 -2.13 -35.34
CA THR A 116 -8.26 -3.46 -35.97
C THR A 116 -8.03 -4.60 -34.98
N PHE A 117 -9.09 -4.99 -34.26
CA PHE A 117 -9.09 -6.23 -33.49
C PHE A 117 -8.64 -7.40 -34.38
N ASN A 118 -7.59 -8.11 -33.97
CA ASN A 118 -7.11 -9.28 -34.68
C ASN A 118 -8.11 -10.43 -34.45
N PRO A 119 -8.86 -10.92 -35.46
CA PRO A 119 -9.81 -12.02 -35.30
C PRO A 119 -9.13 -13.34 -34.88
N ALA A 120 -7.81 -13.44 -34.98
CA ALA A 120 -7.00 -14.53 -34.45
C ALA A 120 -6.43 -14.22 -33.05
N TYR A 121 -7.20 -13.52 -32.20
CA TYR A 121 -6.82 -13.22 -30.82
C TYR A 121 -6.50 -14.50 -30.04
N THR A 122 -5.31 -14.58 -29.45
CA THR A 122 -4.85 -15.70 -28.63
C THR A 122 -4.46 -15.23 -27.24
N ALA A 123 -4.22 -16.18 -26.34
CA ALA A 123 -3.54 -15.89 -25.08
C ALA A 123 -2.26 -15.08 -25.33
N ASP A 124 -1.93 -14.18 -24.39
CA ASP A 124 -0.78 -13.28 -24.46
C ASP A 124 -0.80 -12.21 -25.58
N MET A 125 -1.85 -12.13 -26.42
CA MET A 125 -1.94 -11.11 -27.46
C MET A 125 -2.46 -9.77 -26.92
N GLY A 126 -1.73 -8.68 -27.18
CA GLY A 126 -2.17 -7.32 -26.87
C GLY A 126 -3.17 -6.77 -27.88
N LEU A 127 -4.00 -5.81 -27.47
CA LEU A 127 -5.00 -5.19 -28.35
C LEU A 127 -4.38 -4.47 -29.57
N ALA A 128 -3.16 -3.94 -29.44
CA ALA A 128 -2.44 -3.32 -30.57
C ALA A 128 -1.52 -4.29 -31.32
N GLY A 129 -1.61 -5.60 -31.04
CA GLY A 129 -0.85 -6.67 -31.68
C GLY A 129 0.54 -6.93 -31.08
N CYS A 130 0.96 -6.18 -30.06
CA CYS A 130 2.18 -6.48 -29.30
C CYS A 130 1.90 -7.49 -28.18
N ASN A 131 2.60 -8.62 -28.21
CA ASN A 131 2.30 -9.76 -27.33
C ASN A 131 3.11 -9.70 -26.03
N MET A 132 2.65 -10.40 -25.01
CA MET A 132 3.53 -10.83 -23.92
C MET A 132 4.55 -11.87 -24.46
N PRO A 133 5.75 -11.98 -23.85
CA PRO A 133 6.75 -12.97 -24.26
C PRO A 133 6.28 -14.44 -24.22
N GLY A 134 5.30 -14.79 -23.37
CA GLY A 134 4.60 -16.09 -23.33
C GLY A 134 5.31 -17.20 -22.53
N ILE A 135 4.58 -18.29 -22.19
CA ILE A 135 5.03 -19.34 -21.23
C ILE A 135 5.09 -20.82 -21.67
N ASP A 136 4.60 -21.27 -22.83
CA ASP A 136 4.61 -22.73 -23.11
C ASP A 136 6.05 -23.27 -23.30
N SER A 137 6.58 -24.39 -22.78
CA SER A 137 6.42 -25.19 -21.55
C SER A 137 7.84 -25.74 -21.20
N PRO A 138 8.27 -26.01 -19.94
CA PRO A 138 7.68 -25.72 -18.63
C PRO A 138 8.51 -24.60 -17.94
N TYR A 139 8.02 -23.35 -17.90
CA TYR A 139 8.81 -22.14 -17.53
C TYR A 139 9.89 -21.68 -18.54
N VAL A 140 9.84 -22.09 -19.82
CA VAL A 140 11.02 -21.96 -20.71
C VAL A 140 10.91 -21.03 -21.95
N LEU A 141 9.76 -20.57 -22.45
CA LEU A 141 9.77 -19.79 -23.73
C LEU A 141 9.37 -18.31 -23.62
N ASN A 142 9.91 -17.60 -22.61
CA ASN A 142 9.98 -16.13 -22.54
C ASN A 142 10.64 -15.53 -23.82
N THR A 143 9.88 -15.51 -24.91
CA THR A 143 10.37 -15.31 -26.27
C THR A 143 10.42 -13.82 -26.53
N ALA A 144 11.58 -13.34 -26.97
CA ALA A 144 11.76 -11.93 -27.30
C ALA A 144 10.75 -11.48 -28.37
N GLN A 145 9.98 -10.46 -28.04
CA GLN A 145 8.96 -9.87 -28.90
C GLN A 145 9.53 -8.64 -29.61
N PRO A 146 9.23 -8.43 -30.91
CA PRO A 146 9.75 -7.30 -31.66
C PRO A 146 9.10 -5.97 -31.26
N MET A 147 9.87 -4.88 -31.35
CA MET A 147 9.36 -3.51 -31.29
C MET A 147 9.34 -2.89 -32.68
N SER A 148 8.36 -2.04 -32.96
CA SER A 148 8.25 -1.33 -34.23
C SER A 148 8.85 0.06 -34.13
N PHE A 149 9.66 0.46 -35.11
CA PHE A 149 10.09 1.85 -35.21
C PHE A 149 8.94 2.70 -35.76
N GLN A 150 8.60 3.78 -35.07
CA GLN A 150 7.53 4.67 -35.51
C GLN A 150 7.86 5.28 -36.89
N PRO A 151 6.88 5.43 -37.81
CA PRO A 151 7.12 5.87 -39.17
C PRO A 151 7.72 7.28 -39.22
N ALA A 152 8.32 7.66 -40.36
CA ALA A 152 9.00 8.96 -40.52
C ALA A 152 8.12 10.20 -40.30
N ASN A 153 6.80 10.02 -40.32
CA ASN A 153 5.80 11.06 -40.09
C ASN A 153 5.47 11.22 -38.59
N SER A 154 5.95 10.29 -37.76
CA SER A 154 5.83 10.32 -36.30
C SER A 154 6.95 11.21 -35.73
N PRO A 155 6.64 12.35 -35.09
CA PRO A 155 7.64 13.31 -34.62
C PRO A 155 8.55 12.82 -33.48
N GLU A 156 8.35 11.59 -32.97
CA GLU A 156 8.92 11.05 -31.73
C GLU A 156 10.27 10.33 -31.91
N ASN A 157 10.57 9.77 -33.09
CA ASN A 157 11.79 8.95 -33.34
C ASN A 157 12.00 7.83 -32.30
N THR A 158 10.95 7.07 -32.01
CA THR A 158 10.93 6.01 -30.98
C THR A 158 10.68 4.64 -31.60
N TYR A 159 11.26 3.60 -31.00
CA TYR A 159 10.73 2.24 -31.09
C TYR A 159 9.61 2.09 -30.07
N GLN A 160 8.53 1.42 -30.46
CA GLN A 160 7.35 1.24 -29.61
C GLN A 160 6.86 -0.21 -29.64
N ALA A 161 6.39 -0.68 -28.49
CA ALA A 161 5.47 -1.81 -28.38
C ALA A 161 4.22 -1.32 -27.65
N GLU A 162 3.13 -1.11 -28.40
CA GLU A 162 1.88 -0.53 -27.93
C GLU A 162 0.93 -1.65 -27.47
N GLY A 163 0.28 -1.48 -26.31
CA GLY A 163 -0.77 -2.38 -25.85
C GLY A 163 -0.33 -3.76 -25.39
N VAL A 164 0.88 -3.90 -24.83
CA VAL A 164 1.36 -5.13 -24.19
C VAL A 164 0.43 -5.47 -22.99
N PRO A 165 -0.21 -6.66 -22.94
CA PRO A 165 -1.28 -6.95 -21.99
C PRO A 165 -0.76 -7.45 -20.63
N ILE A 166 0.23 -6.76 -20.05
CA ILE A 166 0.82 -7.16 -18.76
C ILE A 166 -0.17 -6.97 -17.61
N THR A 167 -0.16 -7.88 -16.63
CA THR A 167 -1.07 -7.87 -15.48
C THR A 167 -0.30 -7.69 -14.16
N PRO A 168 -0.93 -7.24 -13.06
CA PRO A 168 -0.26 -7.03 -11.76
C PRO A 168 0.01 -8.35 -11.00
N THR A 169 -0.03 -9.49 -11.69
CA THR A 169 0.17 -10.83 -11.14
C THR A 169 1.34 -11.48 -11.88
N ASP A 170 2.33 -11.97 -11.15
CA ASP A 170 3.50 -12.65 -11.71
C ASP A 170 3.17 -14.08 -12.18
N ASP A 171 4.15 -14.77 -12.75
CA ASP A 171 3.96 -16.12 -13.30
C ASP A 171 3.76 -17.21 -12.23
N GLN A 172 3.99 -16.88 -10.96
CA GLN A 172 3.75 -17.75 -9.80
C GLN A 172 2.42 -17.45 -9.10
N GLY A 173 1.65 -16.47 -9.59
CA GLY A 173 0.39 -16.04 -9.01
C GLY A 173 0.52 -15.01 -7.89
N ASN A 174 1.72 -14.50 -7.59
CA ASN A 174 1.88 -13.44 -6.60
C ASN A 174 1.63 -12.06 -7.21
N LYS A 175 1.23 -11.09 -6.39
CA LYS A 175 1.10 -9.70 -6.83
C LYS A 175 2.47 -9.09 -7.14
N ASN A 176 2.65 -8.62 -8.37
CA ASN A 176 3.80 -7.87 -8.83
C ASN A 176 3.33 -6.75 -9.76
N THR A 177 3.24 -5.54 -9.21
CA THR A 177 2.78 -4.33 -9.90
C THR A 177 3.91 -3.56 -10.58
N TYR A 178 5.16 -4.05 -10.44
CA TYR A 178 6.38 -3.46 -11.00
C TYR A 178 7.24 -4.48 -11.77
N PRO A 179 6.65 -5.24 -12.70
CA PRO A 179 7.39 -6.24 -13.46
C PRO A 179 8.44 -5.59 -14.37
N LEU A 180 9.54 -6.32 -14.59
CA LEU A 180 10.67 -5.85 -15.39
C LEU A 180 10.69 -6.51 -16.77
N MET A 181 11.07 -5.71 -17.77
CA MET A 181 11.37 -6.16 -19.13
C MET A 181 12.79 -5.72 -19.51
N ARG A 182 13.49 -6.56 -20.27
CA ARG A 182 14.75 -6.22 -20.93
C ARG A 182 14.51 -5.84 -22.36
N LEU A 183 15.00 -4.67 -22.75
CA LEU A 183 15.07 -4.24 -24.14
C LEU A 183 16.45 -4.58 -24.71
N VAL A 184 16.48 -5.07 -25.94
CA VAL A 184 17.71 -5.44 -26.65
C VAL A 184 17.68 -4.82 -28.03
N ALA A 185 18.73 -4.05 -28.36
CA ALA A 185 18.98 -3.56 -29.70
C ALA A 185 20.04 -4.44 -30.39
N ARG A 186 19.76 -4.84 -31.63
CA ARG A 186 20.65 -5.66 -32.46
C ARG A 186 20.93 -4.97 -33.78
N ASP A 187 22.12 -5.19 -34.34
CA ASP A 187 22.46 -4.71 -35.69
C ASP A 187 21.92 -5.65 -36.80
N ALA A 188 22.18 -5.30 -38.06
CA ALA A 188 21.82 -6.10 -39.24
C ALA A 188 22.43 -7.52 -39.26
N ASN A 189 23.50 -7.77 -38.49
CA ASN A 189 24.11 -9.10 -38.32
C ASN A 189 23.54 -9.85 -37.11
N ASN A 190 22.47 -9.33 -36.51
CA ASN A 190 21.82 -9.85 -35.31
C ASN A 190 22.70 -9.78 -34.03
N ALA A 191 23.80 -9.02 -34.05
CA ALA A 191 24.67 -8.83 -32.91
C ALA A 191 24.07 -7.81 -31.94
N VAL A 192 24.11 -8.11 -30.63
CA VAL A 192 23.62 -7.18 -29.60
C VAL A 192 24.56 -5.97 -29.53
N VAL A 193 24.00 -4.78 -29.74
CA VAL A 193 24.74 -3.51 -29.68
C VAL A 193 24.44 -2.71 -28.42
N ALA A 194 23.24 -2.84 -27.85
CA ALA A 194 22.86 -2.21 -26.60
C ALA A 194 21.72 -3.00 -25.93
N GLN A 195 21.63 -2.91 -24.61
CA GLN A 195 20.51 -3.46 -23.84
C GLN A 195 20.23 -2.58 -22.62
N THR A 196 18.99 -2.59 -22.14
CA THR A 196 18.61 -1.89 -20.92
C THR A 196 17.39 -2.56 -20.28
N ASP A 197 17.29 -2.48 -18.95
CA ASP A 197 16.15 -3.01 -18.20
C ASP A 197 15.19 -1.87 -17.84
N ILE A 198 13.90 -2.12 -18.01
CA ILE A 198 12.84 -1.16 -17.73
C ILE A 198 11.74 -1.83 -16.91
N VAL A 199 10.95 -1.02 -16.21
CA VAL A 199 9.75 -1.47 -15.53
C VAL A 199 8.52 -1.22 -16.41
N LEU A 200 7.54 -2.13 -16.36
CA LEU A 200 6.21 -1.98 -16.96
C LEU A 200 5.14 -2.02 -15.86
N PRO A 201 4.93 -0.89 -15.15
CA PRO A 201 4.06 -0.89 -13.99
C PRO A 201 2.59 -1.01 -14.39
N VAL A 202 1.85 -1.85 -13.68
CA VAL A 202 0.41 -2.08 -13.88
C VAL A 202 -0.27 -2.33 -12.53
N SER A 203 -1.50 -1.86 -12.39
CA SER A 203 -2.28 -1.98 -11.15
C SER A 203 -3.75 -2.28 -11.42
N ASP A 204 -4.35 -3.07 -10.52
CA ASP A 204 -5.79 -3.38 -10.46
C ASP A 204 -6.43 -2.87 -9.15
N GLU A 205 -5.84 -1.84 -8.52
CA GLU A 205 -6.24 -1.32 -7.20
C GLU A 205 -7.55 -0.51 -7.14
N MET A 206 -8.28 -0.36 -8.24
CA MET A 206 -9.54 0.39 -8.23
C MET A 206 -10.56 -0.28 -7.29
N SER A 207 -11.03 0.45 -6.27
CA SER A 207 -11.79 -0.12 -5.15
C SER A 207 -13.21 0.42 -5.06
N CYS A 208 -13.98 0.36 -6.16
CA CYS A 208 -15.38 0.79 -6.18
C CYS A 208 -16.23 0.08 -5.10
N LYS A 209 -15.85 -1.14 -4.71
CA LYS A 209 -16.45 -1.91 -3.61
C LYS A 209 -16.50 -1.19 -2.28
N THR A 210 -15.62 -0.22 -2.02
CA THR A 210 -15.63 0.56 -0.78
C THR A 210 -16.94 1.34 -0.60
N CYS A 211 -17.63 1.69 -1.71
CA CYS A 211 -18.92 2.39 -1.68
C CYS A 211 -20.08 1.60 -2.31
N HIS A 212 -19.80 0.73 -3.29
CA HIS A 212 -20.83 0.05 -4.07
C HIS A 212 -21.10 -1.40 -3.63
N ALA A 213 -20.36 -1.94 -2.66
CA ALA A 213 -20.73 -3.22 -2.05
C ALA A 213 -21.93 -3.06 -1.11
N ALA A 214 -22.67 -4.14 -0.86
CA ALA A 214 -23.88 -4.08 -0.07
C ALA A 214 -23.63 -3.51 1.34
N ASN A 215 -24.52 -2.62 1.79
CA ASN A 215 -24.49 -2.00 3.12
C ASN A 215 -23.25 -1.15 3.43
N THR A 216 -22.59 -0.58 2.41
CA THR A 216 -21.40 0.26 2.61
C THR A 216 -21.69 1.75 2.63
N ASN A 217 -22.38 2.31 1.62
CA ASN A 217 -22.69 3.73 1.53
C ASN A 217 -24.12 3.98 1.00
N ASP A 218 -24.97 4.64 1.80
CA ASP A 218 -26.36 4.90 1.43
C ASP A 218 -26.53 5.74 0.15
N LYS A 219 -25.56 6.59 -0.20
CA LYS A 219 -25.59 7.37 -1.44
C LYS A 219 -25.31 6.54 -2.69
N ALA A 220 -24.68 5.39 -2.54
CA ALA A 220 -24.40 4.45 -3.63
C ALA A 220 -25.43 3.32 -3.73
N LYS A 221 -26.48 3.35 -2.89
CA LYS A 221 -27.52 2.33 -2.85
C LYS A 221 -28.50 2.53 -4.02
N PRO A 222 -28.72 1.51 -4.87
CA PRO A 222 -29.76 1.56 -5.90
C PRO A 222 -31.16 1.78 -5.28
N ALA A 223 -32.09 2.38 -6.03
CA ALA A 223 -33.45 2.69 -5.57
C ALA A 223 -34.21 1.43 -5.13
N GLY A 224 -33.96 0.30 -5.79
CA GLY A 224 -34.51 -1.02 -5.46
C GLY A 224 -33.81 -1.75 -4.30
N GLY A 225 -32.79 -1.14 -3.67
CA GLY A 225 -31.96 -1.77 -2.65
C GLY A 225 -30.70 -2.43 -3.21
N TRP A 226 -29.86 -2.92 -2.29
CA TRP A 226 -28.61 -3.61 -2.61
C TRP A 226 -28.89 -4.97 -3.24
N ILE A 227 -28.14 -5.29 -4.28
CA ILE A 227 -27.97 -6.65 -4.77
C ILE A 227 -26.96 -7.33 -3.84
N SER A 228 -27.25 -8.58 -3.47
CA SER A 228 -26.32 -9.43 -2.74
C SER A 228 -25.86 -10.58 -3.63
N ASP A 229 -24.54 -10.78 -3.71
CA ASP A 229 -23.92 -11.86 -4.46
C ASP A 229 -22.80 -12.48 -3.62
N ALA A 230 -22.61 -13.81 -3.75
CA ALA A 230 -21.54 -14.50 -3.03
C ALA A 230 -20.14 -14.06 -3.49
N ASN A 231 -20.03 -13.57 -4.73
CA ASN A 231 -18.81 -12.99 -5.26
C ASN A 231 -18.84 -11.47 -5.14
N LEU A 232 -18.00 -10.92 -4.25
CA LEU A 232 -17.90 -9.50 -4.02
C LEU A 232 -17.56 -8.71 -5.29
N GLU A 233 -16.69 -9.23 -6.17
CA GLU A 233 -16.33 -8.56 -7.43
C GLU A 233 -17.53 -8.43 -8.38
N ARG A 234 -18.49 -9.35 -8.30
CA ARG A 234 -19.74 -9.28 -9.06
C ARG A 234 -20.77 -8.39 -8.38
N GLU A 235 -20.89 -8.49 -7.05
CA GLU A 235 -21.88 -7.75 -6.25
C GLU A 235 -21.81 -6.24 -6.51
N TYR A 236 -20.64 -5.63 -6.30
CA TYR A 236 -20.52 -4.17 -6.42
C TYR A 236 -20.69 -3.71 -7.87
N ARG A 237 -20.26 -4.51 -8.86
CA ARG A 237 -20.41 -4.17 -10.28
C ARG A 237 -21.87 -4.12 -10.70
N LEU A 238 -22.66 -5.09 -10.25
CA LEU A 238 -24.10 -5.06 -10.50
C LEU A 238 -24.80 -3.91 -9.78
N ASN A 239 -24.39 -3.60 -8.54
CA ASN A 239 -24.91 -2.43 -7.83
C ASN A 239 -24.59 -1.13 -8.58
N ILE A 240 -23.40 -1.00 -9.17
CA ILE A 240 -23.04 0.15 -10.03
C ILE A 240 -23.98 0.21 -11.25
N LEU A 241 -24.12 -0.89 -12.00
CA LEU A 241 -24.98 -0.92 -13.20
C LEU A 241 -26.45 -0.58 -12.86
N LYS A 242 -26.95 -1.10 -11.73
CA LYS A 242 -28.31 -0.83 -11.27
C LYS A 242 -28.50 0.63 -10.85
N LEU A 243 -27.55 1.21 -10.10
CA LEU A 243 -27.60 2.62 -9.73
C LEU A 243 -27.50 3.54 -10.96
N HIS A 244 -26.65 3.17 -11.92
CA HIS A 244 -26.56 3.85 -13.20
C HIS A 244 -27.92 3.83 -13.93
N ASP A 245 -28.55 2.66 -14.07
CA ASP A 245 -29.88 2.55 -14.67
C ASP A 245 -30.92 3.43 -13.94
N ASP A 246 -30.99 3.33 -12.61
CA ASP A 246 -31.93 4.10 -11.80
C ASP A 246 -31.77 5.61 -12.01
N THR A 247 -30.52 6.08 -12.15
CA THR A 247 -30.19 7.51 -12.36
C THR A 247 -30.52 7.94 -13.79
N GLU A 248 -30.05 7.20 -14.79
CA GLU A 248 -30.21 7.57 -16.20
C GLU A 248 -31.67 7.48 -16.68
N PHE A 249 -32.45 6.52 -16.17
CA PHE A 249 -33.90 6.48 -16.43
C PHE A 249 -34.65 7.64 -15.74
N ALA A 250 -34.18 8.12 -14.60
CA ALA A 250 -34.81 9.24 -13.92
C ALA A 250 -34.49 10.58 -14.60
N GLU A 251 -33.25 10.79 -15.06
CA GLU A 251 -32.77 12.08 -15.52
C GLU A 251 -32.69 12.21 -17.06
N HIS A 252 -32.42 11.11 -17.76
CA HIS A 252 -32.00 11.11 -19.17
C HIS A 252 -32.65 10.02 -20.03
N ALA A 253 -33.86 9.54 -19.66
CA ALA A 253 -34.51 8.37 -20.26
C ALA A 253 -34.52 8.33 -21.80
N ALA A 254 -34.79 9.46 -22.47
CA ALA A 254 -34.88 9.49 -23.94
C ALA A 254 -33.53 9.22 -24.62
N LEU A 255 -32.46 9.90 -24.15
CA LEU A 255 -31.10 9.68 -24.65
C LEU A 255 -30.59 8.29 -24.27
N TYR A 256 -30.89 7.84 -23.05
CA TYR A 256 -30.44 6.55 -22.56
C TYR A 256 -31.05 5.37 -23.34
N ASN A 257 -32.36 5.40 -23.59
CA ASN A 257 -33.03 4.41 -24.44
C ASN A 257 -32.49 4.40 -25.88
N GLU A 258 -32.17 5.58 -26.44
CA GLU A 258 -31.57 5.69 -27.76
C GLU A 258 -30.17 5.05 -27.80
N ALA A 259 -29.35 5.28 -26.77
CA ALA A 259 -28.03 4.67 -26.63
C ALA A 259 -28.11 3.14 -26.49
N LEU A 260 -28.99 2.62 -25.62
CA LEU A 260 -29.21 1.18 -25.44
C LEU A 260 -29.60 0.51 -26.76
N ALA A 261 -30.56 1.09 -27.48
CA ALA A 261 -31.01 0.59 -28.77
C ALA A 261 -29.89 0.60 -29.81
N ALA A 262 -29.12 1.69 -29.89
CA ALA A 262 -28.00 1.82 -30.83
C ALA A 262 -26.86 0.81 -30.56
N LYS A 263 -26.75 0.30 -29.33
CA LYS A 263 -25.76 -0.72 -28.93
C LYS A 263 -26.33 -2.13 -28.86
N GLY A 264 -27.61 -2.34 -29.20
CA GLY A 264 -28.26 -3.65 -29.13
C GLY A 264 -28.32 -4.22 -27.71
N LEU A 265 -28.48 -3.33 -26.71
CA LEU A 265 -28.60 -3.66 -25.30
C LEU A 265 -30.07 -3.75 -24.87
N ASP A 266 -30.32 -4.38 -23.72
CA ASP A 266 -31.67 -4.57 -23.20
C ASP A 266 -32.33 -3.21 -22.90
N PRO A 267 -33.56 -2.94 -23.38
CA PRO A 267 -34.25 -1.69 -23.12
C PRO A 267 -34.60 -1.47 -21.64
N ALA A 268 -34.52 -2.51 -20.79
CA ALA A 268 -34.69 -2.40 -19.35
C ALA A 268 -33.43 -1.90 -18.62
N GLY A 269 -32.29 -1.72 -19.30
CA GLY A 269 -31.07 -1.13 -18.74
C GLY A 269 -29.83 -2.03 -18.77
N LEU A 270 -28.69 -1.50 -18.34
CA LEU A 270 -27.40 -2.21 -18.31
C LEU A 270 -27.43 -3.38 -17.33
N TYR A 271 -28.10 -3.26 -16.19
CA TYR A 271 -28.21 -4.35 -15.21
C TYR A 271 -28.97 -5.55 -15.79
N ALA A 272 -30.09 -5.29 -16.47
CA ALA A 272 -30.85 -6.33 -17.14
C ALA A 272 -29.99 -7.01 -18.22
N ALA A 273 -29.33 -6.21 -19.06
CA ALA A 273 -28.42 -6.71 -20.10
C ALA A 273 -27.30 -7.58 -19.51
N ALA A 274 -26.64 -7.13 -18.44
CA ALA A 274 -25.53 -7.83 -17.80
C ALA A 274 -25.90 -9.16 -17.13
N THR A 275 -27.18 -9.59 -17.17
CA THR A 275 -27.65 -10.83 -16.56
C THR A 275 -28.34 -11.78 -17.55
N THR A 276 -28.07 -11.65 -18.85
CA THR A 276 -28.79 -12.42 -19.90
C THR A 276 -28.10 -13.69 -20.40
N ASP A 277 -26.76 -13.74 -20.48
CA ASP A 277 -26.03 -14.84 -21.15
C ASP A 277 -25.22 -15.67 -20.15
N GLN A 278 -25.02 -16.97 -20.36
CA GLN A 278 -24.30 -17.80 -19.39
C GLN A 278 -22.81 -17.44 -19.33
N ASP A 279 -22.25 -17.29 -18.13
CA ASP A 279 -20.82 -17.07 -17.89
C ASP A 279 -20.05 -18.34 -18.30
N PRO A 280 -19.19 -18.27 -19.34
CA PRO A 280 -18.42 -19.42 -19.79
C PRO A 280 -17.38 -19.88 -18.76
N ALA A 281 -17.00 -19.03 -17.80
CA ALA A 281 -16.10 -19.35 -16.69
C ALA A 281 -16.84 -19.82 -15.42
N MET A 282 -18.16 -19.60 -15.30
CA MET A 282 -18.96 -19.98 -14.13
C MET A 282 -20.32 -20.58 -14.53
N PRO A 283 -20.43 -21.92 -14.56
CA PRO A 283 -21.70 -22.58 -14.90
C PRO A 283 -22.85 -22.14 -13.98
N GLY A 284 -23.95 -21.65 -14.57
CA GLY A 284 -25.13 -21.20 -13.85
C GLY A 284 -25.15 -19.71 -13.49
N VAL A 285 -24.07 -18.97 -13.76
CA VAL A 285 -24.02 -17.50 -13.61
C VAL A 285 -24.37 -16.86 -14.94
N GLN A 286 -25.12 -15.75 -14.95
CA GLN A 286 -25.43 -14.99 -16.16
C GLN A 286 -24.65 -13.66 -16.20
N VAL A 287 -24.02 -13.36 -17.34
CA VAL A 287 -23.18 -12.19 -17.66
C VAL A 287 -23.31 -11.80 -19.14
N LYS A 288 -23.36 -10.51 -19.44
CA LYS A 288 -23.13 -9.95 -20.79
C LYS A 288 -22.23 -8.73 -20.63
N PRO A 289 -20.94 -8.83 -21.00
CA PRO A 289 -19.96 -7.81 -20.64
C PRO A 289 -20.19 -6.52 -21.42
N MET A 290 -19.97 -5.38 -20.77
CA MET A 290 -20.22 -4.05 -21.33
C MET A 290 -18.99 -3.16 -21.22
N LEU A 291 -18.58 -2.52 -22.32
CA LEU A 291 -17.50 -1.53 -22.28
C LEU A 291 -18.09 -0.14 -21.99
N CYS A 292 -17.69 0.53 -20.90
CA CYS A 292 -18.20 1.87 -20.57
C CYS A 292 -17.93 2.87 -21.71
N ALA A 293 -16.76 2.73 -22.35
CA ALA A 293 -16.36 3.52 -23.51
C ALA A 293 -17.17 3.24 -24.80
N ALA A 294 -18.11 2.28 -24.78
CA ALA A 294 -19.03 2.08 -25.90
C ALA A 294 -20.03 3.24 -26.03
N CYS A 295 -20.38 3.91 -24.92
CA CYS A 295 -21.30 5.04 -24.88
C CYS A 295 -20.61 6.36 -24.48
N HIS A 296 -19.66 6.30 -23.54
CA HIS A 296 -18.93 7.49 -23.08
C HIS A 296 -17.64 7.67 -23.87
N SER A 297 -17.27 8.91 -24.22
CA SER A 297 -15.94 9.14 -24.79
C SER A 297 -14.83 8.75 -23.80
N SER A 298 -13.77 8.17 -24.35
CA SER A 298 -12.55 7.80 -23.62
C SER A 298 -11.34 8.03 -24.51
N GLU A 299 -10.56 9.05 -24.18
CA GLU A 299 -9.33 9.41 -24.90
C GLU A 299 -8.26 8.35 -24.75
N ALA A 300 -8.23 7.65 -23.60
CA ALA A 300 -7.36 6.51 -23.36
C ALA A 300 -7.60 5.37 -24.36
N LEU A 301 -8.86 5.18 -24.78
CA LEU A 301 -9.27 4.15 -25.72
C LEU A 301 -9.50 4.68 -27.14
N GLY A 302 -9.46 6.00 -27.35
CA GLY A 302 -9.80 6.63 -28.63
C GLY A 302 -11.27 6.47 -29.03
N ALA A 303 -12.17 6.27 -28.07
CA ALA A 303 -13.60 6.08 -28.31
C ALA A 303 -14.37 7.42 -28.21
N PRO A 304 -15.25 7.74 -29.18
CA PRO A 304 -16.10 8.93 -29.10
C PRO A 304 -17.36 8.69 -28.26
N SER A 305 -17.96 9.75 -27.75
CA SER A 305 -19.28 9.68 -27.09
C SER A 305 -20.37 9.30 -28.08
N PHE A 306 -21.35 8.52 -27.61
CA PHE A 306 -22.60 8.33 -28.33
C PHE A 306 -23.34 9.67 -28.44
N SER A 307 -23.81 9.97 -29.65
CA SER A 307 -24.64 11.14 -29.94
C SER A 307 -25.85 10.72 -30.74
N GLY A 308 -27.03 11.12 -30.28
CA GLY A 308 -28.32 10.80 -30.85
C GLY A 308 -29.20 12.04 -31.01
N ALA A 309 -30.45 11.83 -31.41
CA ALA A 309 -31.44 12.90 -31.54
C ALA A 309 -31.75 13.58 -30.19
N ASN A 310 -31.57 12.87 -29.09
CA ASN A 310 -31.85 13.35 -27.73
C ASN A 310 -30.63 13.93 -27.00
N GLY A 311 -29.49 14.11 -27.69
CA GLY A 311 -28.28 14.71 -27.13
C GLY A 311 -27.04 13.81 -27.24
N THR A 312 -26.03 14.14 -26.45
CA THR A 312 -24.73 13.46 -26.44
C THR A 312 -24.42 12.97 -25.03
N VAL A 313 -24.00 11.71 -24.92
CA VAL A 313 -23.57 11.12 -23.65
C VAL A 313 -22.26 11.80 -23.19
N PRO A 314 -22.16 12.29 -21.95
CA PRO A 314 -20.95 12.93 -21.46
C PRO A 314 -19.72 12.01 -21.49
N ALA A 315 -18.53 12.61 -21.55
CA ALA A 315 -17.26 11.88 -21.48
C ALA A 315 -17.18 11.04 -20.18
N LEU A 316 -16.42 9.95 -20.21
CA LEU A 316 -16.31 9.07 -19.03
C LEU A 316 -15.69 9.82 -17.85
N THR A 317 -14.69 10.67 -18.11
CA THR A 317 -14.07 11.52 -17.09
C THR A 317 -15.09 12.43 -16.41
N GLN A 318 -15.99 13.06 -17.18
CA GLN A 318 -17.04 13.91 -16.61
C GLN A 318 -18.04 13.07 -15.81
N SER A 319 -18.54 11.98 -16.41
CA SER A 319 -19.60 11.14 -15.83
C SER A 319 -19.18 10.52 -14.49
N VAL A 320 -17.92 10.12 -14.36
CA VAL A 320 -17.38 9.59 -13.10
C VAL A 320 -17.08 10.73 -12.13
N HIS A 321 -16.23 11.69 -12.48
CA HIS A 321 -15.72 12.64 -11.48
C HIS A 321 -16.78 13.63 -10.99
N SER A 322 -17.62 14.19 -11.87
CA SER A 322 -18.63 15.19 -11.47
C SER A 322 -19.68 14.61 -10.54
N THR A 323 -20.13 13.37 -10.81
CA THR A 323 -21.12 12.67 -9.99
C THR A 323 -20.56 12.37 -8.60
N HIS A 324 -19.33 11.87 -8.54
CA HIS A 324 -18.70 11.46 -7.28
C HIS A 324 -18.23 12.65 -6.43
N ALA A 325 -18.00 13.84 -7.01
CA ALA A 325 -17.55 15.02 -6.27
C ALA A 325 -18.45 15.35 -5.05
N THR A 326 -19.76 15.10 -5.15
CA THR A 326 -20.72 15.40 -4.08
C THR A 326 -20.88 14.28 -3.04
N VAL A 327 -20.25 13.12 -3.27
CA VAL A 327 -20.37 11.94 -2.39
C VAL A 327 -19.46 12.11 -1.17
N THR A 328 -19.99 11.80 0.01
CA THR A 328 -19.20 11.76 1.26
C THR A 328 -18.28 10.54 1.24
N ALA A 329 -17.00 10.77 1.51
CA ALA A 329 -16.00 9.72 1.53
C ALA A 329 -16.26 8.73 2.69
N PRO A 330 -16.10 7.42 2.46
CA PRO A 330 -16.29 6.40 3.50
C PRO A 330 -15.43 6.68 4.74
N GLY A 331 -16.03 6.60 5.93
CA GLY A 331 -15.33 6.83 7.19
C GLY A 331 -14.92 8.28 7.46
N SER A 332 -15.40 9.24 6.66
CA SER A 332 -15.08 10.68 6.78
C SER A 332 -16.35 11.54 6.77
N SER A 333 -16.24 12.77 7.26
CA SER A 333 -17.26 13.82 7.09
C SER A 333 -17.04 14.68 5.83
N LEU A 334 -15.93 14.45 5.12
CA LEU A 334 -15.53 15.20 3.93
C LEU A 334 -16.12 14.58 2.66
N THR A 335 -16.45 15.40 1.66
CA THR A 335 -16.78 14.91 0.32
C THR A 335 -15.52 14.45 -0.41
N LEU A 336 -15.69 13.63 -1.45
CA LEU A 336 -14.60 13.24 -2.36
C LEU A 336 -14.00 14.44 -3.11
N ASP A 337 -14.71 15.57 -3.20
CA ASP A 337 -14.22 16.82 -3.80
C ASP A 337 -13.40 17.71 -2.85
N SER A 338 -13.36 17.37 -1.56
CA SER A 338 -12.65 18.18 -0.57
C SER A 338 -11.13 18.19 -0.82
N SER A 339 -10.54 19.38 -0.79
CA SER A 339 -9.08 19.57 -0.85
C SER A 339 -8.33 18.99 0.35
N ASP A 340 -9.06 18.75 1.45
CA ASP A 340 -8.55 18.24 2.71
C ASP A 340 -8.60 16.70 2.77
N ASN A 341 -9.27 16.05 1.80
CA ASN A 341 -9.33 14.60 1.71
C ASN A 341 -8.54 14.06 0.50
N ARG A 342 -7.22 14.19 0.57
CA ARG A 342 -6.38 13.90 -0.60
C ARG A 342 -6.30 12.43 -0.97
N ALA A 343 -6.50 11.55 0.01
CA ALA A 343 -6.50 10.11 -0.17
C ALA A 343 -7.68 9.60 -1.03
N ALA A 344 -8.77 10.36 -1.14
CA ALA A 344 -9.97 9.99 -1.90
C ALA A 344 -9.70 9.61 -3.36
N CYS A 345 -8.66 10.19 -3.99
CA CYS A 345 -8.29 9.81 -5.36
C CYS A 345 -7.88 8.33 -5.46
N TYR A 346 -7.26 7.79 -4.41
CA TYR A 346 -6.76 6.41 -4.40
C TYR A 346 -7.85 5.35 -4.13
N ASP A 347 -9.08 5.76 -3.86
CA ASP A 347 -10.22 4.83 -3.83
C ASP A 347 -10.58 4.34 -5.24
N CYS A 348 -10.33 5.18 -6.26
CA CYS A 348 -10.66 4.90 -7.66
C CYS A 348 -9.42 4.76 -8.56
N HIS A 349 -8.31 5.41 -8.21
CA HIS A 349 -7.04 5.32 -8.92
C HIS A 349 -6.02 4.49 -8.15
N PRO A 350 -5.08 3.83 -8.83
CA PRO A 350 -4.03 3.09 -8.15
C PRO A 350 -3.19 4.03 -7.28
N GLY A 351 -2.78 3.57 -6.11
CA GLY A 351 -1.80 4.32 -5.32
C GLY A 351 -1.86 4.16 -3.81
N SER A 352 -2.92 3.57 -3.26
CA SER A 352 -2.97 3.26 -1.83
C SER A 352 -1.87 2.26 -1.44
N LYS A 353 -1.55 1.29 -2.30
CA LYS A 353 -0.38 0.41 -2.13
C LYS A 353 0.59 0.50 -3.31
N THR A 354 0.10 0.60 -4.53
CA THR A 354 0.98 0.69 -5.71
C THR A 354 1.68 2.04 -5.83
N ARG A 355 1.39 3.06 -5.00
CA ARG A 355 2.01 4.40 -5.05
C ARG A 355 2.16 4.93 -6.49
N CYS A 356 1.04 5.19 -7.19
CA CYS A 356 1.09 5.64 -8.59
C CYS A 356 1.95 6.90 -8.73
N LEU A 357 1.71 7.91 -7.90
CA LEU A 357 2.55 9.10 -7.75
C LEU A 357 3.77 8.79 -6.86
N ARG A 358 4.87 8.37 -7.48
CA ARG A 358 6.11 7.94 -6.79
C ARG A 358 7.39 8.57 -7.33
N GLY A 359 7.30 9.31 -8.42
CA GLY A 359 8.41 10.04 -8.99
C GLY A 359 8.91 11.16 -8.05
N ALA A 360 9.80 12.00 -8.59
CA ALA A 360 10.39 13.12 -7.86
C ALA A 360 9.35 14.05 -7.19
N MET A 361 8.17 14.20 -7.80
CA MET A 361 7.07 14.99 -7.27
C MET A 361 6.38 14.29 -6.08
N GLY A 362 6.09 12.99 -6.19
CA GLY A 362 5.48 12.20 -5.11
C GLY A 362 6.41 11.95 -3.92
N SER A 363 7.72 12.03 -4.15
CA SER A 363 8.74 11.84 -3.12
C SER A 363 9.01 13.09 -2.26
N ALA A 364 8.36 14.22 -2.55
CA ALA A 364 8.50 15.43 -1.76
C ALA A 364 7.69 15.30 -0.46
N VAL A 365 8.33 15.52 0.69
CA VAL A 365 7.72 15.35 2.01
C VAL A 365 7.61 16.69 2.73
N ALA A 366 6.42 17.00 3.23
CA ALA A 366 6.14 18.18 4.02
C ALA A 366 6.68 18.05 5.46
N ALA A 367 6.68 19.14 6.22
CA ALA A 367 7.20 19.14 7.59
C ALA A 367 6.45 18.18 8.54
N ASP A 368 5.19 17.84 8.24
CA ASP A 368 4.34 16.93 9.00
C ASP A 368 4.43 15.46 8.56
N GLY A 369 5.33 15.14 7.63
CA GLY A 369 5.54 13.78 7.11
C GLY A 369 4.61 13.38 5.97
N SER A 370 3.61 14.20 5.62
CA SER A 370 2.73 13.97 4.47
C SER A 370 3.45 14.29 3.14
N MET A 371 2.87 13.88 2.00
CA MET A 371 3.41 14.30 0.71
C MET A 371 3.15 15.80 0.49
N GLU A 372 4.20 16.55 0.19
CA GLU A 372 4.17 17.98 -0.13
C GLU A 372 3.38 18.25 -1.42
N MET A 373 3.42 17.32 -2.37
CA MET A 373 2.66 17.35 -3.61
C MET A 373 1.76 16.13 -3.72
N GLN A 374 0.52 16.37 -4.13
CA GLN A 374 -0.55 15.38 -4.19
C GLN A 374 -1.22 15.48 -5.57
N CYS A 375 -2.09 14.53 -5.91
CA CYS A 375 -2.80 14.51 -7.20
C CYS A 375 -3.48 15.87 -7.50
N GLN A 376 -4.15 16.45 -6.50
CA GLN A 376 -4.86 17.72 -6.61
C GLN A 376 -3.92 18.93 -6.77
N SER A 377 -2.67 18.84 -6.34
CA SER A 377 -1.68 19.90 -6.56
C SER A 377 -1.43 20.16 -8.05
N CYS A 378 -1.71 19.15 -8.89
CA CYS A 378 -1.50 19.14 -10.33
C CYS A 378 -2.83 19.13 -11.11
N HIS A 379 -3.78 18.26 -10.74
CA HIS A 379 -5.01 18.05 -11.52
C HIS A 379 -6.22 18.85 -11.01
N GLY A 380 -6.17 19.38 -9.78
CA GLY A 380 -7.32 19.96 -9.09
C GLY A 380 -8.17 18.90 -8.35
N ASN A 381 -9.27 19.32 -7.75
CA ASN A 381 -10.23 18.40 -7.12
C ASN A 381 -11.14 17.70 -8.14
N MET A 382 -12.00 16.78 -7.67
CA MET A 382 -12.88 15.96 -8.52
C MET A 382 -13.73 16.79 -9.48
N SER A 383 -14.31 17.89 -9.00
CA SER A 383 -15.10 18.83 -9.81
C SER A 383 -14.30 19.45 -10.95
N LYS A 384 -13.01 19.76 -10.72
CA LYS A 384 -12.12 20.28 -11.77
C LYS A 384 -11.70 19.20 -12.76
N VAL A 385 -11.54 17.96 -12.29
CA VAL A 385 -11.23 16.82 -13.16
C VAL A 385 -12.43 16.44 -14.04
N GLY A 386 -13.64 16.57 -13.51
CA GLY A 386 -14.90 16.33 -14.21
C GLY A 386 -15.47 17.55 -14.96
N ASP A 387 -14.74 18.66 -15.10
CA ASP A 387 -15.27 19.83 -15.82
C ASP A 387 -15.58 19.45 -17.28
N SER A 388 -16.76 19.81 -17.78
CA SER A 388 -17.19 19.47 -19.14
C SER A 388 -16.34 20.10 -20.25
N HIS A 389 -15.58 21.15 -19.93
CA HIS A 389 -14.64 21.76 -20.87
C HIS A 389 -13.27 21.10 -20.84
N ARG A 390 -13.00 20.22 -19.86
CA ARG A 390 -11.72 19.53 -19.75
C ARG A 390 -11.71 18.29 -20.62
N THR A 391 -10.71 18.18 -21.48
CA THR A 391 -10.46 16.93 -22.23
C THR A 391 -9.46 16.08 -21.44
N GLY A 392 -9.96 15.04 -20.77
CA GLY A 392 -9.13 14.12 -19.99
C GLY A 392 -8.00 13.52 -20.84
N TRP A 393 -6.86 13.17 -20.23
CA TRP A 393 -5.66 12.60 -20.87
C TRP A 393 -4.88 13.50 -21.85
N LEU A 394 -5.53 14.54 -22.36
CA LEU A 394 -4.97 15.50 -23.33
C LEU A 394 -4.66 16.85 -22.69
N GLU A 395 -5.47 17.28 -21.73
CA GLU A 395 -5.24 18.48 -20.92
C GLU A 395 -4.63 18.11 -19.57
N GLU A 396 -3.32 17.84 -19.61
CA GLU A 396 -2.53 17.49 -18.44
C GLU A 396 -1.64 18.64 -17.97
N PRO A 397 -1.22 18.61 -16.69
CA PRO A 397 -0.38 19.67 -16.14
C PRO A 397 0.98 19.74 -16.85
N THR A 398 1.44 20.97 -17.09
CA THR A 398 2.72 21.20 -17.79
C THR A 398 3.85 21.49 -16.81
N CYS A 399 5.09 21.15 -17.20
CA CYS A 399 6.28 21.39 -16.37
C CYS A 399 6.40 22.86 -15.96
N GLN A 400 6.18 23.77 -16.91
CA GLN A 400 6.28 25.21 -16.69
C GLN A 400 5.21 25.78 -15.75
N SER A 401 4.15 25.03 -15.45
CA SER A 401 3.17 25.45 -14.43
C SER A 401 3.74 25.39 -13.01
N CYS A 402 4.76 24.56 -12.76
CA CYS A 402 5.52 24.56 -11.50
C CYS A 402 6.91 25.17 -11.67
N HIS A 403 7.62 24.85 -12.76
CA HIS A 403 9.00 25.25 -13.03
C HIS A 403 9.02 26.58 -13.79
N THR A 404 9.02 27.69 -13.05
CA THR A 404 8.72 29.00 -13.63
C THR A 404 9.91 29.71 -14.27
N GLY A 405 11.11 29.14 -14.14
CA GLY A 405 12.29 29.66 -14.81
C GLY A 405 13.61 29.33 -14.17
N THR A 406 14.59 30.20 -14.44
CA THR A 406 15.97 30.11 -13.94
C THR A 406 16.10 30.79 -12.57
N ALA A 407 17.26 30.67 -11.94
CA ALA A 407 17.54 31.33 -10.66
C ALA A 407 17.41 32.86 -10.68
N THR A 408 17.57 33.49 -11.86
CA THR A 408 17.50 34.96 -12.01
C THR A 408 16.30 35.46 -12.78
N ASN A 409 15.48 34.56 -13.35
CA ASN A 409 14.28 34.93 -14.10
C ASN A 409 13.20 33.86 -13.86
N ASN A 410 12.35 34.07 -12.85
CA ASN A 410 11.29 33.19 -12.39
C ASN A 410 10.14 34.00 -11.74
N ASN A 411 9.05 33.36 -11.35
CA ASN A 411 7.86 34.01 -10.76
C ASN A 411 8.01 34.33 -9.25
N GLY A 412 9.23 34.55 -8.75
CA GLY A 412 9.56 34.71 -7.34
C GLY A 412 10.03 33.42 -6.66
N LYS A 413 9.74 32.25 -7.24
CA LYS A 413 10.37 30.96 -6.91
C LYS A 413 10.72 30.21 -8.19
N ILE A 414 11.88 29.54 -8.22
CA ILE A 414 12.29 28.69 -9.35
C ILE A 414 11.26 27.59 -9.60
N ARG A 415 10.71 27.02 -8.52
CA ARG A 415 9.64 26.02 -8.56
C ARG A 415 8.60 26.16 -7.44
N TYR A 416 7.38 25.72 -7.72
CA TYR A 416 6.26 25.63 -6.77
C TYR A 416 5.82 24.18 -6.54
N SER A 417 5.09 23.93 -5.45
CA SER A 417 4.47 22.62 -5.13
C SER A 417 3.03 22.48 -5.65
N SER A 418 2.57 23.42 -6.47
CA SER A 418 1.29 23.31 -7.19
C SER A 418 1.35 24.07 -8.50
N VAL A 419 0.64 23.55 -9.49
CA VAL A 419 0.52 24.16 -10.82
C VAL A 419 -0.42 25.37 -10.82
N PHE A 420 -1.27 25.52 -9.81
CA PHE A 420 -2.27 26.58 -9.72
C PHE A 420 -1.69 27.85 -9.11
N ASN A 421 -2.28 29.01 -9.43
CA ASN A 421 -1.93 30.26 -8.77
C ASN A 421 -2.34 30.25 -7.30
N ASN A 422 -3.54 29.74 -7.02
CA ASN A 422 -4.06 29.46 -5.69
C ASN A 422 -4.36 27.95 -5.53
N PRO A 423 -3.60 27.23 -4.69
CA PRO A 423 -3.75 25.78 -4.51
C PRO A 423 -5.00 25.37 -3.71
N LEU A 424 -5.72 26.32 -3.09
CA LEU A 424 -6.96 26.04 -2.35
C LEU A 424 -8.20 26.12 -3.24
N THR A 425 -8.14 26.95 -4.29
CA THR A 425 -9.30 27.16 -5.19
C THR A 425 -9.13 26.52 -6.55
N TYR A 426 -7.96 25.94 -6.84
CA TYR A 426 -7.61 25.32 -8.13
C TYR A 426 -7.99 26.23 -9.30
N ASP A 427 -7.48 27.47 -9.24
CA ASP A 427 -7.76 28.51 -10.23
C ASP A 427 -7.00 28.27 -11.55
N SER A 428 -6.61 29.33 -12.26
CA SER A 428 -5.82 29.16 -13.49
C SER A 428 -4.46 28.51 -13.19
N GLN A 429 -4.01 27.61 -14.06
CA GLN A 429 -2.61 27.16 -14.03
C GLN A 429 -1.66 28.35 -14.20
N ARG A 430 -0.52 28.26 -13.52
CA ARG A 430 0.52 29.27 -13.53
C ARG A 430 1.24 29.29 -14.87
N VAL A 431 1.53 30.49 -15.35
CA VAL A 431 2.32 30.72 -16.57
C VAL A 431 3.75 31.10 -16.18
N ALA A 432 4.74 30.36 -16.65
CA ALA A 432 6.14 30.67 -16.43
C ALA A 432 6.57 31.93 -17.17
N VAL A 433 7.39 32.77 -16.53
CA VAL A 433 8.08 33.89 -17.20
C VAL A 433 9.28 33.45 -18.03
N ASN A 434 9.75 32.21 -17.86
CA ASN A 434 10.90 31.68 -18.57
C ASN A 434 10.69 30.20 -18.96
N PRO A 435 10.76 29.85 -20.26
CA PRO A 435 10.44 28.52 -20.76
C PRO A 435 11.60 27.51 -20.70
N THR A 436 12.64 27.75 -19.90
CA THR A 436 13.84 26.86 -19.81
C THR A 436 13.48 25.39 -19.55
N PHE A 437 12.40 25.15 -18.78
CA PHE A 437 11.90 23.82 -18.42
C PHE A 437 10.53 23.51 -19.02
N ALA A 438 10.12 24.26 -20.05
CA ALA A 438 8.80 24.09 -20.63
C ALA A 438 8.70 22.83 -21.50
N THR A 439 7.52 22.23 -21.48
CA THR A 439 7.07 21.28 -22.50
C THR A 439 7.02 21.95 -23.88
N ASN A 440 7.07 21.16 -24.96
CA ASN A 440 6.88 21.73 -26.29
C ASN A 440 5.41 22.13 -26.46
N ALA A 441 5.18 23.36 -26.93
CA ALA A 441 3.84 23.82 -27.27
C ALA A 441 3.27 23.00 -28.45
N ASP A 442 1.94 22.88 -28.48
CA ASP A 442 1.20 22.26 -29.60
C ASP A 442 1.70 20.85 -29.96
N THR A 443 2.14 20.09 -28.95
CA THR A 443 2.71 18.76 -29.07
C THR A 443 1.93 17.80 -28.15
N PRO A 444 1.16 16.84 -28.71
CA PRO A 444 1.26 16.31 -30.07
C PRO A 444 0.40 17.03 -31.13
N ALA A 445 -0.51 17.93 -30.72
CA ALA A 445 -1.41 18.64 -31.62
C ALA A 445 -1.65 20.08 -31.13
N ALA A 446 -2.17 20.93 -32.02
CA ALA A 446 -2.49 22.32 -31.70
C ALA A 446 -3.38 22.44 -30.45
N GLY A 447 -2.99 23.30 -29.52
CA GLY A 447 -3.66 23.51 -28.24
C GLY A 447 -3.28 22.51 -27.14
N LEU A 448 -2.56 21.42 -27.45
CA LEU A 448 -2.18 20.39 -26.48
C LEU A 448 -0.67 20.44 -26.24
N SER A 449 -0.23 20.46 -24.99
CA SER A 449 1.20 20.51 -24.63
C SER A 449 1.51 19.45 -23.59
N LEU A 450 1.94 18.28 -24.06
CA LEU A 450 2.09 17.09 -23.23
C LEU A 450 3.55 16.71 -23.04
N TYR A 451 3.91 16.46 -21.77
CA TYR A 451 5.24 16.01 -21.38
C TYR A 451 5.70 14.75 -22.15
N ARG A 452 4.85 13.74 -22.23
CA ARG A 452 5.19 12.44 -22.84
C ARG A 452 5.54 12.52 -24.33
N PHE A 453 5.10 13.57 -25.02
CA PHE A 453 5.40 13.81 -26.43
C PHE A 453 6.48 14.89 -26.64
N SER A 454 6.86 15.60 -25.58
CA SER A 454 7.84 16.67 -25.64
C SER A 454 9.26 16.10 -25.82
N LYS A 455 10.10 16.88 -26.50
CA LYS A 455 11.49 16.55 -26.80
C LYS A 455 12.43 17.72 -26.56
N GLY A 456 13.69 17.39 -26.31
CA GLY A 456 14.80 18.31 -26.11
C GLY A 456 16.10 17.75 -26.67
N HIS A 457 17.21 18.46 -26.44
CA HIS A 457 18.60 18.04 -26.66
C HIS A 457 18.82 16.91 -27.69
N GLY A 458 18.98 17.28 -28.97
CA GLY A 458 19.24 16.32 -30.06
C GLY A 458 17.99 15.60 -30.60
N GLY A 459 16.82 15.82 -29.98
CA GLY A 459 15.55 15.16 -30.32
C GLY A 459 15.15 14.05 -29.34
N LEU A 460 15.86 13.91 -28.22
CA LEU A 460 15.50 12.98 -27.16
C LEU A 460 14.18 13.40 -26.53
N GLN A 461 13.28 12.44 -26.30
CA GLN A 461 12.05 12.72 -25.58
C GLN A 461 12.35 13.02 -24.10
N CYS A 462 11.53 13.86 -23.48
CA CYS A 462 11.70 14.22 -22.07
C CYS A 462 11.78 12.97 -21.18
N SER A 463 10.92 11.98 -21.42
CA SER A 463 10.88 10.72 -20.68
C SER A 463 12.16 9.87 -20.79
N ALA A 464 12.92 10.02 -21.87
CA ALA A 464 14.20 9.35 -22.04
C ALA A 464 15.25 9.81 -21.01
N CYS A 465 15.18 11.07 -20.57
CA CYS A 465 16.06 11.62 -19.54
C CYS A 465 15.41 11.62 -18.15
N HIS A 466 14.11 11.89 -18.08
CA HIS A 466 13.40 12.17 -16.85
C HIS A 466 12.55 11.02 -16.31
N GLY A 467 12.30 9.96 -17.10
CA GLY A 467 11.40 8.86 -16.70
C GLY A 467 9.96 9.11 -17.11
N SER A 468 9.05 8.26 -16.70
CA SER A 468 7.63 8.35 -17.10
C SER A 468 6.87 9.36 -16.24
N THR A 469 5.72 9.85 -16.70
CA THR A 469 4.79 10.61 -15.84
C THR A 469 4.51 9.84 -14.55
N HIS A 470 4.34 10.54 -13.43
CA HIS A 470 4.17 9.95 -12.08
C HIS A 470 5.31 9.07 -11.55
N ALA A 471 6.31 8.72 -12.37
CA ALA A 471 7.49 7.94 -12.03
C ALA A 471 8.79 8.65 -12.46
N GLU A 472 8.73 9.99 -12.58
CA GLU A 472 9.89 10.80 -12.94
C GLU A 472 11.03 10.60 -11.94
N PHE A 473 12.26 10.56 -12.44
CA PHE A 473 13.41 10.18 -11.64
C PHE A 473 13.89 11.30 -10.70
N PRO A 474 14.43 10.94 -9.52
CA PRO A 474 14.42 9.60 -8.95
C PRO A 474 13.00 9.21 -8.50
N SER A 475 12.62 7.96 -8.77
CA SER A 475 11.41 7.37 -8.19
C SER A 475 11.70 6.83 -6.80
N SER A 476 10.71 6.81 -5.93
CA SER A 476 10.79 6.11 -4.64
C SER A 476 10.79 4.59 -4.80
N HIS A 477 10.34 4.06 -5.95
CA HIS A 477 10.40 2.63 -6.24
C HIS A 477 11.69 2.30 -7.02
N GLN A 478 12.44 1.31 -6.55
CA GLN A 478 13.76 0.98 -7.09
C GLN A 478 13.72 0.54 -8.56
N ASN A 479 12.70 -0.21 -8.98
CA ASN A 479 12.61 -0.76 -10.34
C ASN A 479 12.51 0.33 -11.43
N ASP A 480 11.98 1.51 -11.10
CA ASP A 480 12.00 2.64 -12.04
C ASP A 480 13.42 3.17 -12.26
N ASN A 481 14.27 3.14 -11.22
CA ASN A 481 15.60 3.72 -11.26
C ASN A 481 16.65 2.81 -11.93
N ILE A 482 16.39 1.49 -12.04
CA ILE A 482 17.33 0.47 -12.54
C ILE A 482 17.99 0.89 -13.85
N ARG A 483 17.21 1.38 -14.83
CA ARG A 483 17.71 1.85 -16.12
C ARG A 483 18.88 2.83 -15.96
N ASN A 484 18.67 3.87 -15.16
CA ASN A 484 19.65 4.94 -15.01
C ASN A 484 20.78 4.55 -14.06
N GLU A 485 20.51 3.72 -13.06
CA GLU A 485 21.57 3.13 -12.23
C GLU A 485 22.55 2.31 -13.08
N GLN A 486 22.04 1.50 -14.02
CA GLN A 486 22.87 0.73 -14.95
C GLN A 486 23.65 1.61 -15.94
N LEU A 487 23.05 2.71 -16.41
CA LEU A 487 23.63 3.54 -17.49
C LEU A 487 24.56 4.66 -17.02
N GLN A 488 24.31 5.25 -15.84
CA GLN A 488 25.09 6.37 -15.31
C GLN A 488 25.66 6.11 -13.91
N GLY A 489 25.37 4.96 -13.30
CA GLY A 489 25.91 4.55 -12.00
C GLY A 489 25.14 5.09 -10.79
N HIS A 490 24.03 5.81 -10.99
CA HIS A 490 23.17 6.31 -9.92
C HIS A 490 21.71 6.52 -10.36
N ALA A 491 20.78 6.43 -9.41
CA ALA A 491 19.36 6.77 -9.62
C ALA A 491 19.17 8.23 -10.04
N GLY A 492 18.00 8.64 -10.52
CA GLY A 492 17.73 10.04 -10.89
C GLY A 492 17.85 10.31 -12.39
N VAL A 493 17.56 11.55 -12.78
CA VAL A 493 17.56 12.00 -14.18
C VAL A 493 18.89 11.75 -14.87
N THR A 494 18.87 11.44 -16.17
CA THR A 494 20.09 11.20 -16.97
C THR A 494 20.84 12.51 -17.18
N VAL A 495 21.98 12.68 -16.49
CA VAL A 495 22.79 13.91 -16.57
C VAL A 495 24.27 13.67 -16.81
N GLU A 496 24.73 12.43 -16.70
CA GLU A 496 26.09 12.08 -17.10
C GLU A 496 26.20 12.11 -18.62
N CYS A 497 26.75 13.20 -19.17
CA CYS A 497 26.84 13.39 -20.62
C CYS A 497 27.58 12.22 -21.31
N LYS A 498 28.53 11.58 -20.62
CA LYS A 498 29.28 10.41 -21.13
C LYS A 498 28.40 9.17 -21.34
N THR A 499 27.25 9.08 -20.65
CA THR A 499 26.29 7.99 -20.86
C THR A 499 25.80 7.95 -22.29
N CYS A 500 25.64 9.10 -22.96
CA CYS A 500 25.18 9.16 -24.35
C CYS A 500 26.28 9.59 -25.32
N HIS A 501 27.21 10.46 -24.90
CA HIS A 501 28.30 10.98 -25.74
C HIS A 501 29.58 10.14 -25.59
N THR A 502 29.48 8.87 -25.98
CA THR A 502 30.53 7.85 -25.92
C THR A 502 31.76 8.17 -26.79
N ALA A 503 31.58 8.92 -27.88
CA ALA A 503 32.68 9.39 -28.75
C ALA A 503 33.42 10.63 -28.20
N GLY A 504 32.95 11.21 -27.09
CA GLY A 504 33.50 12.41 -26.47
C GLY A 504 32.43 13.44 -26.13
N VAL A 505 32.49 14.00 -24.92
CA VAL A 505 31.54 15.01 -24.45
C VAL A 505 31.88 16.38 -25.05
N PRO A 506 30.94 17.05 -25.74
CA PRO A 506 31.17 18.40 -26.26
C PRO A 506 31.50 19.38 -25.14
N ASN A 507 32.57 20.15 -25.32
CA ASN A 507 32.93 21.20 -24.37
C ASN A 507 32.13 22.48 -24.66
N THR A 508 31.02 22.66 -23.95
CA THR A 508 30.12 23.81 -24.13
C THR A 508 29.71 24.38 -22.77
N THR A 509 29.50 25.70 -22.69
CA THR A 509 29.00 26.34 -21.46
C THR A 509 27.48 26.25 -21.33
N ASN A 510 26.76 26.05 -22.44
CA ASN A 510 25.30 26.06 -22.48
C ASN A 510 24.72 25.17 -23.61
N GLY A 511 25.49 24.22 -24.15
CA GLY A 511 25.05 23.38 -25.27
C GLY A 511 24.30 22.12 -24.86
N GLY A 512 24.26 21.81 -23.55
CA GLY A 512 23.52 20.69 -23.00
C GLY A 512 22.00 20.96 -22.83
N PRO A 513 21.25 19.96 -22.37
CA PRO A 513 19.83 20.14 -22.04
C PRO A 513 19.65 21.27 -21.02
N HIS A 514 18.61 22.09 -21.19
CA HIS A 514 18.31 23.26 -20.33
C HIS A 514 19.47 24.27 -20.19
N GLY A 515 20.40 24.31 -21.15
CA GLY A 515 21.57 25.16 -21.07
C GLY A 515 22.65 24.66 -20.11
N LEU A 516 22.65 23.37 -19.77
CA LEU A 516 23.68 22.76 -18.93
C LEU A 516 25.02 22.67 -19.67
N HIS A 517 26.10 22.76 -18.89
CA HIS A 517 27.46 22.45 -19.32
C HIS A 517 27.87 21.04 -18.85
N PRO A 518 28.93 20.44 -19.40
CA PRO A 518 29.51 19.21 -18.86
C PRO A 518 29.88 19.36 -17.38
N ILE A 519 29.72 18.30 -16.60
CA ILE A 519 29.88 18.29 -15.15
C ILE A 519 31.05 17.40 -14.67
N ASP A 520 32.04 17.20 -15.54
CA ASP A 520 33.20 16.34 -15.28
C ASP A 520 34.48 17.12 -14.90
N GLN A 521 35.54 16.39 -14.56
CA GLN A 521 36.84 16.98 -14.21
C GLN A 521 37.40 17.91 -15.30
N SER A 522 37.05 17.67 -16.56
CA SER A 522 37.54 18.49 -17.67
C SER A 522 36.86 19.85 -17.70
N TRP A 523 35.61 19.94 -17.23
CA TRP A 523 34.94 21.23 -16.99
C TRP A 523 35.61 21.96 -15.82
N VAL A 524 35.91 21.27 -14.71
CA VAL A 524 36.59 21.88 -13.55
C VAL A 524 37.92 22.53 -13.95
N GLY A 525 38.71 21.91 -14.82
CA GLY A 525 39.97 22.50 -15.29
C GLY A 525 39.83 23.67 -16.27
N ARG A 526 38.64 23.92 -16.83
CA ARG A 526 38.44 24.86 -17.95
C ARG A 526 37.34 25.91 -17.73
N HIS A 527 36.59 25.80 -16.65
CA HIS A 527 35.54 26.77 -16.34
C HIS A 527 36.11 28.19 -16.10
N GLY A 528 37.37 28.28 -15.65
CA GLY A 528 38.12 29.55 -15.57
C GLY A 528 38.17 30.27 -16.92
N ASP A 529 38.62 29.57 -17.97
CA ASP A 529 38.64 30.13 -19.32
C ASP A 529 37.25 30.56 -19.82
N ALA A 530 36.19 29.85 -19.43
CA ALA A 530 34.82 30.20 -19.79
C ALA A 530 34.39 31.52 -19.13
N VAL A 531 34.77 31.72 -17.86
CA VAL A 531 34.55 32.96 -17.12
C VAL A 531 35.39 34.10 -17.69
N GLU A 532 36.65 33.86 -18.06
CA GLU A 532 37.52 34.87 -18.69
C GLU A 532 36.98 35.33 -20.04
N ARG A 533 36.46 34.40 -20.85
CA ARG A 533 35.94 34.71 -22.19
C ARG A 533 34.59 35.40 -22.18
N SER A 534 33.68 34.96 -21.31
CA SER A 534 32.26 35.33 -21.39
C SER A 534 31.70 35.96 -20.11
N GLY A 535 32.53 36.13 -19.09
CA GLY A 535 32.10 36.57 -17.76
C GLY A 535 31.23 35.53 -17.05
N THR A 536 30.59 35.96 -15.95
CA THR A 536 29.74 35.09 -15.12
C THR A 536 28.25 35.18 -15.42
N ALA A 537 27.83 36.08 -16.32
CA ALA A 537 26.42 36.34 -16.58
C ALA A 537 25.65 35.08 -17.01
N GLY A 538 26.25 34.25 -17.87
CA GLY A 538 25.65 32.98 -18.31
C GLY A 538 25.49 31.95 -17.19
N CYS A 539 26.34 31.99 -16.16
CA CYS A 539 26.29 31.06 -15.03
C CYS A 539 25.15 31.40 -14.05
N LYS A 540 24.77 32.68 -13.95
CA LYS A 540 23.80 33.15 -12.95
C LYS A 540 22.42 32.51 -13.10
N GLY A 541 22.05 32.09 -14.32
CA GLY A 541 20.79 31.38 -14.56
C GLY A 541 20.63 30.10 -13.73
N CYS A 542 21.72 29.35 -13.50
CA CYS A 542 21.66 28.12 -12.69
C CYS A 542 22.29 28.31 -11.30
N HIS A 543 23.32 29.14 -11.19
CA HIS A 543 24.09 29.31 -9.96
C HIS A 543 23.63 30.49 -9.10
N GLY A 544 22.59 31.23 -9.51
CA GLY A 544 22.04 32.37 -8.77
C GLY A 544 22.78 33.67 -9.03
N SER A 545 22.15 34.79 -8.68
CA SER A 545 22.69 36.14 -8.89
C SER A 545 24.01 36.38 -8.15
N ASP A 546 24.19 35.72 -7.01
CA ASP A 546 25.37 35.78 -6.15
C ASP A 546 26.36 34.62 -6.38
N LEU A 547 26.06 33.69 -7.30
CA LEU A 547 26.90 32.56 -7.68
C LEU A 547 27.24 31.59 -6.54
N ARG A 548 26.44 31.58 -5.46
CA ARG A 548 26.58 30.60 -4.37
C ARG A 548 26.02 29.23 -4.75
N GLY A 549 25.17 29.19 -5.77
CA GLY A 549 24.47 27.99 -6.22
C GLY A 549 23.00 28.00 -5.80
N THR A 550 22.19 27.23 -6.51
CA THR A 550 20.75 27.07 -6.23
C THR A 550 20.36 25.60 -6.30
N GLU A 551 19.08 25.27 -6.19
CA GLU A 551 18.60 23.93 -6.50
C GLU A 551 18.96 23.44 -7.92
N LEU A 552 19.17 24.35 -8.88
CA LEU A 552 19.55 24.00 -10.26
C LEU A 552 21.03 23.58 -10.38
N SER A 553 21.89 23.96 -9.44
CA SER A 553 23.33 23.65 -9.47
C SER A 553 23.72 22.49 -8.56
N ARG A 554 22.75 21.70 -8.10
CA ARG A 554 22.99 20.53 -7.26
C ARG A 554 23.52 19.36 -8.08
N VAL A 555 24.54 18.68 -7.57
CA VAL A 555 25.04 17.46 -8.21
C VAL A 555 24.00 16.34 -8.10
N GLN A 556 23.82 15.55 -9.15
CA GLN A 556 22.85 14.44 -9.16
C GLN A 556 23.45 13.09 -8.74
N GLY A 557 24.77 13.01 -8.61
CA GLY A 557 25.48 11.84 -8.10
C GLY A 557 26.63 12.28 -7.20
N ASP A 558 27.20 11.32 -6.48
CA ASP A 558 28.43 11.56 -5.71
C ASP A 558 29.59 11.82 -6.66
N ARG A 559 30.36 12.87 -6.39
CA ARG A 559 31.47 13.31 -7.25
C ARG A 559 32.68 13.70 -6.46
N SER A 560 33.84 13.49 -7.07
CA SER A 560 35.13 13.96 -6.59
C SER A 560 35.83 14.70 -7.71
N PHE A 561 36.29 15.91 -7.41
CA PHE A 561 37.04 16.74 -8.34
C PHE A 561 38.40 17.09 -7.75
N ASN A 562 39.43 17.01 -8.56
CA ASN A 562 40.75 17.50 -8.21
C ASN A 562 40.81 19.00 -8.51
N VAL A 563 41.08 19.78 -7.47
CA VAL A 563 41.26 21.23 -7.53
C VAL A 563 42.70 21.51 -7.11
N GLU A 564 43.46 22.18 -7.98
CA GLU A 564 44.94 22.29 -7.92
C GLU A 564 45.50 22.50 -6.51
N SER A 565 44.92 23.43 -5.76
CA SER A 565 45.39 23.88 -4.44
C SER A 565 44.55 23.39 -3.24
N LEU A 566 43.35 22.86 -3.49
CA LEU A 566 42.53 22.24 -2.44
C LEU A 566 42.72 20.72 -2.38
N GLY A 567 43.32 20.11 -3.40
CA GLY A 567 43.33 18.66 -3.58
C GLY A 567 41.95 18.17 -4.02
N THR A 568 41.60 16.96 -3.62
CA THR A 568 40.28 16.40 -3.94
C THR A 568 39.17 17.08 -3.12
N VAL A 569 38.19 17.65 -3.82
CA VAL A 569 36.93 18.16 -3.25
C VAL A 569 35.83 17.19 -3.62
N LYS A 570 35.05 16.74 -2.64
CA LYS A 570 33.92 15.82 -2.87
C LYS A 570 32.57 16.52 -2.68
N PHE A 571 31.62 16.14 -3.50
CA PHE A 571 30.22 16.51 -3.40
C PHE A 571 29.38 15.23 -3.29
N TYR A 572 28.51 15.17 -2.29
CA TYR A 572 27.47 14.15 -2.22
C TYR A 572 26.31 14.50 -3.15
N ARG A 573 25.53 13.51 -3.60
CA ARG A 573 24.28 13.71 -4.35
C ARG A 573 23.35 14.72 -3.66
N GLY A 574 22.99 15.78 -4.35
CA GLY A 574 22.19 16.89 -3.84
C GLY A 574 23.04 18.05 -3.31
N GLY A 575 24.36 17.88 -3.16
CA GLY A 575 25.29 18.93 -2.78
C GLY A 575 25.25 20.10 -3.75
N THR A 576 25.16 21.31 -3.22
CA THR A 576 25.02 22.54 -4.02
C THR A 576 26.40 22.99 -4.49
N VAL A 577 26.52 23.32 -5.78
CA VAL A 577 27.77 23.82 -6.38
C VAL A 577 27.64 25.28 -6.74
N GLY A 578 28.59 26.10 -6.30
CA GLY A 578 28.77 27.48 -6.72
C GLY A 578 30.23 27.88 -6.71
N CYS A 579 30.53 29.12 -7.09
CA CYS A 579 31.91 29.64 -7.06
C CYS A 579 32.50 29.53 -5.65
N TYR A 580 31.67 29.76 -4.63
CA TYR A 580 32.06 29.74 -3.23
C TYR A 580 32.37 28.35 -2.67
N SER A 581 32.04 27.28 -3.40
CA SER A 581 32.35 25.92 -2.96
C SER A 581 33.86 25.64 -2.99
N CYS A 582 34.59 26.23 -3.94
CA CYS A 582 36.04 26.05 -4.10
C CYS A 582 36.82 27.37 -4.02
N HIS A 583 36.21 28.51 -4.38
CA HIS A 583 36.85 29.82 -4.42
C HIS A 583 36.22 30.80 -3.43
N ARG A 584 36.88 31.93 -3.16
CA ARG A 584 36.31 33.02 -2.36
C ARG A 584 35.44 33.98 -3.20
N GLY A 585 34.86 33.49 -4.29
CA GLY A 585 34.02 34.26 -5.19
C GLY A 585 34.32 33.98 -6.66
N PRO A 586 33.64 34.69 -7.58
CA PRO A 586 33.70 34.44 -9.02
C PRO A 586 34.96 34.95 -9.71
N ASN A 587 35.66 35.95 -9.15
CA ASN A 587 36.83 36.56 -9.79
C ASN A 587 38.14 35.83 -9.44
N SER A 588 38.05 34.56 -9.06
CA SER A 588 39.19 33.75 -8.61
C SER A 588 40.00 34.39 -7.47
N GLU A 589 39.34 35.16 -6.59
CA GLU A 589 39.99 36.05 -5.60
C GLU A 589 40.85 35.34 -4.56
N SER A 590 40.68 34.01 -4.41
CA SER A 590 41.56 33.04 -3.75
C SER A 590 40.80 31.72 -3.62
N MET A 591 41.47 30.66 -3.18
CA MET A 591 40.81 29.42 -2.76
C MET A 591 40.01 29.60 -1.47
N ASN A 592 38.87 28.90 -1.36
CA ASN A 592 38.07 28.90 -0.14
C ASN A 592 38.64 27.93 0.89
N THR A 593 39.41 28.47 1.84
CA THR A 593 39.98 27.73 2.98
C THR A 593 39.11 27.73 4.24
N ALA A 594 37.89 28.29 4.19
CA ALA A 594 36.99 28.30 5.34
C ALA A 594 36.70 26.88 5.84
N ALA A 595 36.43 26.72 7.14
CA ALA A 595 36.01 25.45 7.69
C ALA A 595 34.70 24.99 7.03
N TYR A 596 34.55 23.69 6.84
CA TYR A 596 33.26 23.11 6.44
C TYR A 596 32.32 23.07 7.65
N PRO A 597 31.02 23.32 7.49
CA PRO A 597 30.06 22.98 8.53
C PRO A 597 30.06 21.45 8.74
N ILE A 598 29.84 20.97 9.96
CA ILE A 598 30.00 19.55 10.30
C ILE A 598 28.65 18.97 10.73
N THR A 599 28.26 17.85 10.13
CA THR A 599 27.14 17.02 10.57
C THR A 599 27.67 15.71 11.17
N ALA A 600 26.89 15.08 12.04
CA ALA A 600 27.25 13.80 12.65
C ALA A 600 26.10 12.80 12.53
N ASP A 601 26.40 11.51 12.55
CA ASP A 601 25.36 10.49 12.57
C ASP A 601 24.55 10.59 13.87
N VAL A 602 23.26 10.25 13.79
CA VAL A 602 22.34 10.26 14.93
C VAL A 602 21.50 8.99 14.91
N SER A 603 21.05 8.54 16.08
CA SER A 603 20.14 7.41 16.18
C SER A 603 18.98 7.69 17.11
N ALA A 604 17.86 7.05 16.85
CA ALA A 604 16.67 7.06 17.70
C ALA A 604 15.98 5.70 17.66
N SER A 605 15.05 5.47 18.60
CA SER A 605 14.16 4.32 18.57
C SER A 605 12.73 4.75 18.83
N THR A 606 11.78 4.00 18.28
CA THR A 606 10.34 4.24 18.45
C THR A 606 9.56 2.94 18.40
N ALA A 607 8.31 2.93 18.83
CA ALA A 607 7.40 1.82 18.61
C ALA A 607 6.82 1.87 17.19
N ALA A 608 6.44 0.72 16.62
CA ALA A 608 5.73 0.64 15.35
C ALA A 608 4.51 1.59 15.34
N GLY A 609 4.33 2.31 14.22
CA GLY A 609 3.27 3.32 14.07
C GLY A 609 3.42 4.58 14.92
N THR A 610 4.49 4.74 15.71
CA THR A 610 4.70 5.91 16.56
C THR A 610 5.78 6.84 15.98
N PRO A 611 5.45 8.10 15.62
CA PRO A 611 6.44 9.06 15.16
C PRO A 611 7.49 9.41 16.22
N VAL A 612 8.71 9.74 15.79
CA VAL A 612 9.81 10.14 16.69
C VAL A 612 10.58 11.35 16.14
N ASN A 613 10.93 12.28 17.04
CA ASN A 613 11.71 13.46 16.72
C ASN A 613 13.20 13.22 16.93
N LEU A 614 14.03 13.65 15.96
CA LEU A 614 15.48 13.65 16.01
C LEU A 614 15.97 15.10 15.85
N THR A 615 16.77 15.59 16.80
CA THR A 615 17.51 16.84 16.60
C THR A 615 18.77 16.53 15.80
N LEU A 616 18.85 17.04 14.56
CA LEU A 616 19.96 16.76 13.67
C LEU A 616 21.22 17.52 14.13
N PRO A 617 22.32 16.81 14.44
CA PRO A 617 23.53 17.46 14.91
C PRO A 617 24.23 18.21 13.76
N VAL A 618 24.44 19.51 13.95
CA VAL A 618 25.13 20.37 12.98
C VAL A 618 25.94 21.45 13.69
N THR A 619 27.16 21.70 13.19
CA THR A 619 28.01 22.83 13.59
C THR A 619 28.24 23.78 12.42
N GLY A 620 28.55 25.04 12.74
CA GLY A 620 28.65 26.12 11.77
C GLY A 620 27.51 27.12 11.92
N THR A 621 27.69 28.32 11.38
CA THR A 621 26.73 29.42 11.46
C THR A 621 25.95 29.55 10.16
N GLY A 622 24.63 29.77 10.24
CA GLY A 622 23.79 29.97 9.06
C GLY A 622 23.54 28.71 8.22
N VAL A 623 23.68 27.51 8.82
CA VAL A 623 23.53 26.25 8.09
C VAL A 623 22.05 25.92 7.89
N THR A 624 21.64 25.74 6.64
CA THR A 624 20.31 25.23 6.28
C THR A 624 20.38 23.71 6.11
N MET A 625 19.58 22.97 6.87
CA MET A 625 19.51 21.51 6.84
C MET A 625 18.60 21.00 5.72
N ARG A 626 18.88 19.79 5.21
CA ARG A 626 17.96 19.07 4.33
C ARG A 626 18.03 17.56 4.51
N ILE A 627 16.94 16.91 4.12
CA ILE A 627 16.89 15.48 3.83
C ILE A 627 17.35 15.26 2.38
N LEU A 628 18.32 14.37 2.19
CA LEU A 628 18.88 14.01 0.88
C LEU A 628 18.24 12.75 0.31
N LYS A 629 17.87 11.83 1.20
CA LYS A 629 17.23 10.56 0.86
C LYS A 629 16.24 10.23 1.98
N GLN A 630 14.98 9.97 1.61
CA GLN A 630 13.95 9.51 2.53
C GLN A 630 14.23 8.06 3.00
N PRO A 631 13.67 7.64 4.14
CA PRO A 631 13.72 6.24 4.59
C PRO A 631 13.04 5.28 3.61
N GLN A 632 13.30 3.98 3.74
CA GLN A 632 12.64 2.97 2.90
C GLN A 632 11.25 2.59 3.43
N HIS A 633 11.07 2.62 4.75
CA HIS A 633 9.91 2.14 5.49
C HIS A 633 9.31 3.21 6.41
N GLY A 634 9.30 4.45 5.93
CA GLY A 634 8.74 5.60 6.60
C GLY A 634 9.01 6.89 5.85
N THR A 635 8.57 8.01 6.41
CA THR A 635 8.86 9.35 5.88
C THR A 635 9.49 10.23 6.95
N VAL A 636 10.23 11.24 6.51
CA VAL A 636 10.85 12.23 7.38
C VAL A 636 10.43 13.62 6.94
N GLY A 637 9.65 14.27 7.81
CA GLY A 637 9.40 15.70 7.75
C GLY A 637 10.52 16.47 8.42
N LEU A 638 10.97 17.57 7.81
CA LEU A 638 12.03 18.42 8.36
C LEU A 638 11.51 19.81 8.65
N ASN A 639 11.63 20.24 9.92
CA ASN A 639 11.38 21.61 10.33
C ASN A 639 12.65 22.16 10.99
N ASN A 640 13.34 23.05 10.27
CA ASN A 640 14.67 23.55 10.65
C ASN A 640 15.68 22.40 10.86
N ALA A 641 16.16 22.20 12.08
CA ALA A 641 17.09 21.12 12.44
C ALA A 641 16.39 19.95 13.15
N VAL A 642 15.06 19.95 13.26
CA VAL A 642 14.29 18.85 13.85
C VAL A 642 13.68 18.02 12.73
N ALA A 643 14.11 16.76 12.64
CA ALA A 643 13.55 15.77 11.74
C ALA A 643 12.56 14.89 12.51
N THR A 644 11.33 14.77 12.00
CA THR A 644 10.33 13.83 12.56
C THR A 644 10.22 12.65 11.62
N TYR A 645 10.55 11.46 12.12
CA TYR A 645 10.38 10.19 11.41
C TYR A 645 8.99 9.62 11.70
N PHE A 646 8.26 9.29 10.64
CA PHE A 646 6.94 8.67 10.66
C PHE A 646 7.09 7.24 10.13
N PRO A 647 7.01 6.21 10.99
CA PRO A 647 7.13 4.82 10.55
C PRO A 647 5.99 4.45 9.59
N GLU A 648 6.31 3.67 8.55
CA GLU A 648 5.30 3.00 7.74
C GLU A 648 4.46 2.05 8.61
N GLU A 649 3.16 1.98 8.33
CA GLU A 649 2.24 1.11 9.07
C GLU A 649 2.69 -0.36 8.98
N GLY A 650 2.71 -1.04 10.13
CA GLY A 650 3.13 -2.44 10.22
C GLY A 650 4.64 -2.69 10.11
N PHE A 651 5.46 -1.67 9.79
CA PHE A 651 6.91 -1.84 9.73
C PHE A 651 7.53 -1.97 11.13
N SER A 652 8.50 -2.88 11.24
CA SER A 652 9.42 -2.98 12.37
C SER A 652 10.79 -3.43 11.90
N GLY A 653 11.84 -2.95 12.56
CA GLY A 653 13.22 -3.12 12.12
C GLY A 653 13.99 -1.81 12.12
N THR A 654 15.13 -1.81 11.43
CA THR A 654 15.96 -0.61 11.28
C THR A 654 15.65 0.08 9.96
N ASP A 655 15.45 1.39 10.02
CA ASP A 655 15.36 2.27 8.85
C ASP A 655 16.38 3.40 8.94
N SER A 656 16.67 4.07 7.83
CA SER A 656 17.64 5.15 7.80
C SER A 656 17.37 6.18 6.71
N PHE A 657 17.73 7.43 7.00
CA PHE A 657 17.69 8.52 6.03
C PHE A 657 19.02 9.28 6.02
N LEU A 658 19.31 9.93 4.88
CA LEU A 658 20.51 10.75 4.71
C LEU A 658 20.16 12.22 4.84
N PHE A 659 20.99 12.98 5.56
CA PHE A 659 20.83 14.41 5.72
C PHE A 659 22.16 15.16 5.61
N ALA A 660 22.07 16.44 5.29
CA ALA A 660 23.22 17.33 5.24
C ALA A 660 22.80 18.80 5.38
N GLY A 661 23.76 19.68 5.59
CA GLY A 661 23.56 21.12 5.64
C GLY A 661 24.34 21.88 4.56
N TYR A 662 23.99 23.15 4.40
CA TYR A 662 24.67 24.10 3.53
C TYR A 662 24.66 25.51 4.14
N ASP A 663 25.80 26.18 4.20
CA ASP A 663 25.98 27.50 4.85
C ASP A 663 26.03 28.69 3.88
N GLY A 664 25.69 28.47 2.60
CA GLY A 664 25.84 29.47 1.54
C GLY A 664 27.22 29.48 0.86
N ALA A 665 28.18 28.67 1.31
CA ALA A 665 29.47 28.50 0.65
C ALA A 665 29.85 27.03 0.49
N LYS A 666 29.77 26.26 1.57
CA LYS A 666 30.18 24.85 1.65
C LYS A 666 29.04 23.95 2.13
N ASN A 667 29.00 22.76 1.55
CA ASN A 667 28.14 21.67 2.02
C ASN A 667 28.76 21.03 3.28
N THR A 668 27.95 20.45 4.16
CA THR A 668 28.47 19.80 5.38
C THR A 668 29.34 18.58 5.09
N VAL A 669 30.21 18.24 6.04
CA VAL A 669 31.05 17.03 6.08
C VAL A 669 30.79 16.23 7.36
N THR A 670 31.06 14.93 7.39
CA THR A 670 31.07 14.12 8.62
C THR A 670 32.49 14.00 9.19
N SER A 671 32.74 14.64 10.34
CA SER A 671 34.01 14.64 11.10
C SER A 671 35.30 15.10 10.37
N THR A 672 36.12 15.90 11.06
CA THR A 672 37.33 16.53 10.53
C THR A 672 38.41 15.52 10.12
N GLY A 673 38.70 15.42 8.82
CA GLY A 673 39.82 14.63 8.30
C GLY A 673 39.76 14.36 6.80
N ASN A 674 38.55 14.26 6.23
CA ASN A 674 38.37 14.12 4.79
C ASN A 674 37.99 15.46 4.15
N LYS A 675 38.76 15.90 3.16
CA LYS A 675 38.33 16.94 2.22
C LYS A 675 37.22 16.32 1.35
N GLY A 676 35.95 16.56 1.71
CA GLY A 676 34.83 16.03 0.93
C GLY A 676 33.52 15.96 1.70
N ALA A 677 32.46 16.49 1.11
CA ALA A 677 31.11 16.46 1.65
C ALA A 677 30.60 15.01 1.70
N VAL A 678 30.46 14.46 2.92
CA VAL A 678 29.84 13.17 3.19
C VAL A 678 28.55 13.47 3.97
N PRO A 679 27.39 12.94 3.56
CA PRO A 679 26.16 13.15 4.30
C PRO A 679 26.20 12.37 5.62
N ALA A 680 25.48 12.88 6.63
CA ALA A 680 25.26 12.14 7.86
C ALA A 680 24.07 11.19 7.70
N THR A 681 24.11 10.09 8.45
CA THR A 681 23.06 9.09 8.50
C THR A 681 22.28 9.22 9.80
N ALA A 682 20.96 9.23 9.70
CA ALA A 682 20.08 9.04 10.84
C ALA A 682 19.55 7.61 10.80
N THR A 683 19.77 6.85 11.87
CA THR A 683 19.33 5.45 12.00
C THR A 683 18.21 5.35 13.02
N ILE A 684 17.09 4.74 12.63
CA ILE A 684 15.91 4.60 13.48
C ILE A 684 15.61 3.12 13.67
N THR A 685 15.50 2.69 14.93
CA THR A 685 15.03 1.34 15.27
C THR A 685 13.54 1.40 15.63
N VAL A 686 12.71 0.84 14.76
CA VAL A 686 11.27 0.68 14.98
C VAL A 686 11.02 -0.67 15.66
N ASN A 687 10.65 -0.62 16.94
CA ASN A 687 10.34 -1.80 17.72
C ASN A 687 8.97 -2.35 17.31
N ALA A 688 8.88 -3.66 17.06
CA ALA A 688 7.64 -4.32 16.67
C ALA A 688 6.49 -4.02 17.64
N ALA A 689 5.29 -3.83 17.07
CA ALA A 689 4.07 -3.76 17.87
C ALA A 689 3.84 -5.08 18.61
N CYS A 690 3.29 -5.00 19.81
CA CYS A 690 2.95 -6.19 20.58
C CYS A 690 1.67 -6.84 20.07
N SER A 691 1.78 -8.07 19.59
CA SER A 691 0.64 -8.94 19.27
C SER A 691 0.38 -9.92 20.41
N TYR A 692 -0.88 -10.22 20.71
CA TYR A 692 -1.26 -11.12 21.78
C TYR A 692 -2.27 -12.15 21.24
N SER A 693 -2.10 -13.43 21.62
CA SER A 693 -3.08 -14.47 21.30
C SER A 693 -3.15 -15.51 22.40
N LEU A 694 -4.37 -15.91 22.79
CA LEU A 694 -4.62 -17.01 23.72
C LEU A 694 -5.01 -18.28 22.96
N GLN A 695 -4.45 -19.43 23.37
CA GLN A 695 -4.79 -20.75 22.86
C GLN A 695 -5.07 -21.74 24.00
N PRO A 696 -6.26 -22.37 24.06
CA PRO A 696 -7.36 -22.21 23.11
C PRO A 696 -7.99 -20.80 23.17
N GLY A 697 -8.65 -20.36 22.10
CA GLY A 697 -9.41 -19.09 22.06
C GLY A 697 -10.83 -19.19 22.62
N SER A 698 -11.32 -20.43 22.81
CA SER A 698 -12.59 -20.74 23.48
C SER A 698 -12.44 -22.04 24.28
N GLN A 699 -13.02 -22.11 25.47
CA GLN A 699 -13.00 -23.29 26.33
C GLN A 699 -14.43 -23.71 26.68
N ALA A 700 -14.75 -24.99 26.49
CA ALA A 700 -15.96 -25.60 27.04
C ALA A 700 -15.65 -26.23 28.40
N ALA A 701 -16.50 -25.99 29.40
CA ALA A 701 -16.40 -26.54 30.74
C ALA A 701 -17.71 -27.23 31.15
N ALA A 702 -17.61 -28.32 31.91
CA ALA A 702 -18.76 -28.96 32.56
C ALA A 702 -19.35 -28.04 33.65
N ASN A 703 -20.57 -28.34 34.12
CA ASN A 703 -21.19 -27.58 35.20
C ASN A 703 -20.45 -27.71 36.54
N SER A 704 -19.61 -28.74 36.71
CA SER A 704 -18.75 -28.93 37.89
C SER A 704 -17.57 -27.95 37.93
N ALA A 705 -16.99 -27.77 39.12
CA ALA A 705 -15.77 -26.98 39.26
C ALA A 705 -14.57 -27.66 38.57
N GLY A 706 -13.69 -26.87 37.96
CA GLY A 706 -12.52 -27.39 37.24
C GLY A 706 -11.40 -26.37 37.07
N SER A 707 -10.20 -26.88 36.79
CA SER A 707 -8.98 -26.09 36.51
C SER A 707 -8.56 -26.27 35.06
N PHE A 708 -8.20 -25.16 34.41
CA PHE A 708 -7.87 -25.11 32.99
C PHE A 708 -6.63 -24.25 32.74
N SER A 709 -6.07 -24.38 31.54
CA SER A 709 -4.90 -23.60 31.12
C SER A 709 -5.06 -23.05 29.71
N ALA A 710 -4.46 -21.89 29.44
CA ALA A 710 -4.35 -21.29 28.11
C ALA A 710 -2.93 -20.74 27.88
N THR A 711 -2.41 -20.90 26.67
CA THR A 711 -1.10 -20.39 26.27
C THR A 711 -1.25 -19.00 25.66
N LEU A 712 -0.59 -18.01 26.27
CA LEU A 712 -0.43 -16.66 25.73
C LEU A 712 0.84 -16.59 24.88
N THR A 713 0.68 -16.28 23.60
CA THR A 713 1.79 -15.98 22.68
C THR A 713 1.88 -14.47 22.46
N THR A 714 3.08 -13.91 22.66
CA THR A 714 3.38 -12.49 22.44
C THR A 714 4.90 -12.27 22.30
N GLY A 715 5.35 -11.07 21.95
CA GLY A 715 6.77 -10.71 21.88
C GLY A 715 7.43 -10.64 23.26
N ALA A 716 8.73 -10.95 23.38
CA ALA A 716 9.43 -11.05 24.67
C ALA A 716 9.34 -9.78 25.56
N ASN A 717 9.26 -8.60 24.94
CA ASN A 717 9.18 -7.31 25.62
C ASN A 717 7.74 -6.78 25.78
N CYS A 718 6.74 -7.60 25.45
CA CYS A 718 5.35 -7.21 25.48
C CYS A 718 4.74 -7.45 26.84
N ALA A 719 4.54 -6.38 27.59
CA ALA A 719 3.84 -6.41 28.87
C ALA A 719 2.35 -6.70 28.68
N TRP A 720 1.75 -7.45 29.59
CA TRP A 720 0.33 -7.74 29.60
C TRP A 720 -0.22 -7.93 31.02
N GLN A 721 -1.52 -7.72 31.15
CA GLN A 721 -2.31 -8.00 32.36
C GLN A 721 -3.56 -8.80 31.99
N LEU A 722 -4.01 -9.68 32.88
CA LEU A 722 -5.26 -10.43 32.71
C LEU A 722 -6.40 -9.82 33.53
N GLN A 723 -7.57 -9.83 32.93
CA GLN A 723 -8.83 -9.45 33.57
C GLN A 723 -9.90 -10.51 33.26
N SER A 724 -10.63 -10.93 34.29
CA SER A 724 -11.86 -11.71 34.14
C SER A 724 -13.07 -10.79 34.26
N ASP A 725 -14.09 -11.00 33.44
CA ASP A 725 -15.40 -10.31 33.56
C ASP A 725 -16.37 -11.07 34.49
N ALA A 726 -16.00 -12.26 34.95
CA ALA A 726 -16.87 -13.17 35.69
C ALA A 726 -16.21 -13.65 36.99
N ALA A 727 -16.90 -13.45 38.12
CA ALA A 727 -16.39 -13.85 39.44
C ALA A 727 -16.20 -15.37 39.60
N TRP A 728 -16.95 -16.19 38.84
CA TRP A 728 -16.82 -17.64 38.81
C TRP A 728 -15.63 -18.14 37.96
N LEU A 729 -14.94 -17.24 37.27
CA LEU A 729 -13.78 -17.50 36.42
C LEU A 729 -12.56 -16.76 37.00
N SER A 730 -11.73 -17.45 37.77
CA SER A 730 -10.63 -16.83 38.53
C SER A 730 -9.26 -17.22 37.98
N VAL A 731 -8.43 -16.24 37.62
CA VAL A 731 -7.03 -16.47 37.21
C VAL A 731 -6.18 -16.84 38.43
N MET A 732 -5.44 -17.94 38.35
CA MET A 732 -4.53 -18.38 39.41
C MET A 732 -3.14 -17.75 39.23
N SER A 733 -2.51 -18.01 38.08
CA SER A 733 -1.19 -17.48 37.76
C SER A 733 -0.85 -17.65 36.28
N PRO A 734 0.02 -16.80 35.74
CA PRO A 734 0.33 -15.43 36.19
C PRO A 734 -0.85 -14.46 35.91
N THR A 735 -1.01 -13.40 36.71
CA THR A 735 -2.04 -12.34 36.49
C THR A 735 -1.54 -11.16 35.66
N SER A 736 -0.22 -11.00 35.54
CA SER A 736 0.47 -10.04 34.68
C SER A 736 1.89 -10.54 34.37
N GLY A 737 2.53 -10.00 33.33
CA GLY A 737 3.88 -10.39 32.95
C GLY A 737 4.38 -9.71 31.67
N SER A 738 5.52 -10.16 31.16
CA SER A 738 6.07 -9.77 29.85
C SER A 738 6.50 -11.01 29.08
N GLY A 739 6.27 -11.05 27.77
CA GLY A 739 6.61 -12.19 26.94
C GLY A 739 5.59 -13.33 26.99
N PRO A 740 5.83 -14.44 26.27
CA PRO A 740 4.95 -15.61 26.27
C PRO A 740 4.76 -16.20 27.66
N ALA A 741 3.56 -16.73 27.95
CA ALA A 741 3.23 -17.34 29.23
C ALA A 741 2.16 -18.42 29.12
N THR A 742 2.07 -19.30 30.11
CA THR A 742 0.93 -20.23 30.29
C THR A 742 0.07 -19.73 31.44
N ILE A 743 -1.17 -19.39 31.13
CA ILE A 743 -2.17 -18.86 32.04
C ILE A 743 -2.97 -20.02 32.63
N GLN A 744 -3.00 -20.12 33.96
CA GLN A 744 -3.75 -21.11 34.71
C GLN A 744 -4.95 -20.42 35.37
N TYR A 745 -6.15 -20.99 35.24
CA TYR A 745 -7.39 -20.41 35.75
C TYR A 745 -8.37 -21.49 36.23
N ASN A 746 -9.24 -21.11 37.16
CA ASN A 746 -10.29 -21.96 37.71
C ASN A 746 -11.67 -21.50 37.26
N VAL A 747 -12.55 -22.48 37.10
CA VAL A 747 -13.97 -22.32 36.82
C VAL A 747 -14.73 -22.91 38.01
N ALA A 748 -15.52 -22.09 38.71
CA ALA A 748 -16.36 -22.56 39.81
C ALA A 748 -17.59 -23.34 39.29
N VAL A 749 -18.26 -24.09 40.17
CA VAL A 749 -19.50 -24.81 39.83
C VAL A 749 -20.57 -23.85 39.30
N ASN A 750 -21.34 -24.27 38.29
CA ASN A 750 -22.52 -23.55 37.81
C ASN A 750 -23.78 -24.06 38.51
N PRO A 751 -24.33 -23.32 39.50
CA PRO A 751 -25.53 -23.74 40.22
C PRO A 751 -26.82 -23.43 39.46
N ALA A 752 -26.73 -22.89 38.23
CA ALA A 752 -27.90 -22.46 37.46
C ALA A 752 -28.25 -23.46 36.34
N LEU A 753 -29.53 -23.49 36.00
CA LEU A 753 -30.10 -24.30 34.92
C LEU A 753 -29.86 -23.72 33.52
N ASN A 754 -29.18 -22.59 33.42
CA ASN A 754 -28.74 -22.00 32.17
C ASN A 754 -27.23 -22.13 31.99
N THR A 755 -26.82 -22.24 30.72
CA THR A 755 -25.41 -22.14 30.33
C THR A 755 -24.94 -20.72 30.60
N ARG A 756 -23.71 -20.56 31.11
CA ARG A 756 -23.09 -19.25 31.35
C ARG A 756 -21.78 -19.10 30.59
N ILE A 757 -21.48 -17.87 30.20
CA ILE A 757 -20.27 -17.51 29.45
C ILE A 757 -19.54 -16.41 30.22
N GLY A 758 -18.22 -16.56 30.34
CA GLY A 758 -17.33 -15.59 30.96
C GLY A 758 -16.03 -15.50 30.18
N ASN A 759 -15.38 -14.34 30.21
CA ASN A 759 -14.22 -14.05 29.38
C ASN A 759 -12.99 -13.72 30.21
N LEU A 760 -11.86 -14.34 29.85
CA LEU A 760 -10.53 -13.88 30.24
C LEU A 760 -9.97 -13.00 29.14
N THR A 761 -9.70 -11.73 29.48
CA THR A 761 -9.19 -10.72 28.55
C THR A 761 -7.75 -10.38 28.89
N VAL A 762 -6.89 -10.41 27.88
CA VAL A 762 -5.51 -9.90 27.95
C VAL A 762 -5.54 -8.42 27.60
N LEU A 763 -5.03 -7.59 28.50
CA LEU A 763 -4.80 -6.17 28.30
C LEU A 763 -3.33 -5.96 27.92
N GLY A 764 -3.09 -5.31 26.78
CA GLY A 764 -1.73 -4.90 26.36
C GLY A 764 -1.23 -3.67 27.13
N GLY A 765 0.00 -3.23 26.87
CA GLY A 765 0.66 -2.12 27.59
C GLY A 765 -0.05 -0.76 27.59
N SER A 766 -1.12 -0.59 26.80
CA SER A 766 -2.01 0.59 26.76
C SER A 766 -3.41 0.34 27.36
N ASN A 767 -3.58 -0.75 28.12
CA ASN A 767 -4.85 -1.21 28.71
C ASN A 767 -5.98 -1.44 27.68
N GLN A 768 -5.63 -1.74 26.43
CA GLN A 768 -6.60 -2.11 25.39
C GLN A 768 -6.80 -3.62 25.36
N ASN A 769 -8.04 -4.05 25.05
CA ASN A 769 -8.38 -5.46 24.85
C ASN A 769 -7.56 -6.02 23.68
N ALA A 770 -6.59 -6.88 23.99
CA ALA A 770 -5.60 -7.36 23.04
C ALA A 770 -5.82 -8.81 22.61
N ALA A 771 -6.39 -9.65 23.48
CA ALA A 771 -6.84 -11.01 23.17
C ALA A 771 -7.89 -11.45 24.19
N GLN A 772 -8.75 -12.39 23.82
CA GLN A 772 -9.79 -12.91 24.71
C GLN A 772 -9.92 -14.43 24.60
N LEU A 773 -10.23 -15.07 25.72
CA LEU A 773 -10.64 -16.46 25.83
C LEU A 773 -12.06 -16.50 26.41
N ALA A 774 -13.01 -16.99 25.61
CA ALA A 774 -14.38 -17.23 26.06
C ALA A 774 -14.51 -18.61 26.70
N VAL A 775 -14.96 -18.67 27.95
CA VAL A 775 -15.24 -19.92 28.66
C VAL A 775 -16.76 -20.12 28.71
N THR A 776 -17.25 -21.15 28.03
CA THR A 776 -18.66 -21.55 28.06
C THR A 776 -18.82 -22.71 29.03
N GLN A 777 -19.58 -22.50 30.10
CA GLN A 777 -19.84 -23.52 31.10
C GLN A 777 -21.28 -24.03 30.98
N ALA A 778 -21.42 -25.35 30.86
CA ALA A 778 -22.72 -26.00 30.72
C ALA A 778 -23.68 -25.67 31.88
N ALA A 779 -24.98 -25.71 31.58
CA ALA A 779 -26.04 -25.70 32.58
C ALA A 779 -25.93 -26.91 33.51
N GLY A 780 -26.38 -26.74 34.75
CA GLY A 780 -26.62 -27.87 35.64
C GLY A 780 -27.85 -28.69 35.25
N THR A 781 -27.90 -29.93 35.72
CA THR A 781 -29.11 -30.78 35.68
C THR A 781 -29.87 -30.61 36.99
N ASP A 782 -31.20 -30.58 36.92
CA ASP A 782 -32.12 -30.65 38.07
C ASP A 782 -32.96 -31.93 37.87
N GLY A 783 -32.62 -32.95 38.64
CA GLY A 783 -33.11 -34.32 38.49
C GLY A 783 -34.53 -34.53 39.02
N ASP A 784 -34.96 -33.73 39.99
CA ASP A 784 -36.26 -33.87 40.65
C ASP A 784 -37.26 -32.73 40.35
N GLY A 785 -36.80 -31.68 39.68
CA GLY A 785 -37.59 -30.61 39.09
C GLY A 785 -37.98 -29.50 40.08
N ASP A 786 -37.20 -29.29 41.13
CA ASP A 786 -37.51 -28.31 42.18
C ASP A 786 -36.91 -26.91 41.95
N GLY A 787 -36.08 -26.76 40.93
CA GLY A 787 -35.39 -25.53 40.55
C GLY A 787 -33.97 -25.39 41.12
N VAL A 788 -33.45 -26.39 41.84
CA VAL A 788 -32.08 -26.47 42.34
C VAL A 788 -31.29 -27.49 41.54
N VAL A 789 -30.06 -27.15 41.16
CA VAL A 789 -29.21 -28.04 40.37
C VAL A 789 -28.62 -29.15 41.25
N ASP A 790 -28.62 -30.39 40.76
CA ASP A 790 -28.15 -31.60 41.45
C ASP A 790 -26.78 -31.43 42.14
N ALA A 791 -25.88 -30.65 41.54
CA ALA A 791 -24.53 -30.40 42.05
C ALA A 791 -24.48 -29.59 43.36
N VAL A 792 -25.57 -28.90 43.72
CA VAL A 792 -25.73 -28.10 44.94
C VAL A 792 -27.03 -28.42 45.69
N ASP A 793 -27.74 -29.48 45.28
CA ASP A 793 -29.02 -29.90 45.84
C ASP A 793 -28.84 -30.90 47.00
N ASN A 794 -29.38 -30.56 48.17
CA ASN A 794 -29.34 -31.39 49.37
C ASN A 794 -30.42 -32.49 49.40
N CYS A 795 -31.33 -32.56 48.43
CA CYS A 795 -32.24 -33.68 48.18
C CYS A 795 -32.43 -34.00 46.68
N THR A 796 -31.36 -34.32 45.95
CA THR A 796 -31.29 -34.62 44.49
C THR A 796 -32.35 -35.53 43.83
N ALA A 797 -33.20 -36.20 44.59
CA ALA A 797 -34.26 -37.07 44.08
C ALA A 797 -35.65 -36.75 44.66
N LEU A 798 -35.76 -35.70 45.49
CA LEU A 798 -37.00 -35.32 46.14
C LEU A 798 -37.09 -33.79 46.25
N ALA A 799 -37.96 -33.24 45.41
CA ALA A 799 -38.11 -31.80 45.25
C ALA A 799 -38.29 -31.05 46.58
N ASN A 800 -37.33 -30.19 46.90
CA ASN A 800 -37.25 -29.39 48.11
C ASN A 800 -36.64 -28.01 47.85
N ALA A 801 -37.29 -27.18 47.02
CA ALA A 801 -36.79 -25.89 46.57
C ALA A 801 -36.25 -24.93 47.66
N THR A 802 -36.65 -25.11 48.93
CA THR A 802 -36.16 -24.33 50.08
C THR A 802 -34.81 -24.80 50.61
N GLN A 803 -34.33 -25.98 50.20
CA GLN A 803 -33.06 -26.59 50.59
C GLN A 803 -32.86 -26.61 52.12
N LEU A 804 -33.95 -26.76 52.87
CA LEU A 804 -33.91 -26.69 54.33
C LEU A 804 -33.14 -27.89 54.89
N ASP A 805 -32.03 -27.61 55.55
CA ASP A 805 -31.16 -28.56 56.25
C ASP A 805 -30.90 -28.00 57.65
N SER A 806 -31.61 -28.56 58.63
CA SER A 806 -31.66 -28.00 60.00
C SER A 806 -30.59 -28.56 60.92
N ASN A 807 -30.02 -29.72 60.62
CA ASN A 807 -28.93 -30.36 61.36
C ASN A 807 -27.55 -30.11 60.70
N GLY A 808 -27.53 -29.54 59.49
CA GLY A 808 -26.32 -29.08 58.79
C GLY A 808 -25.48 -30.22 58.24
N ASP A 809 -26.07 -31.37 57.96
CA ASP A 809 -25.36 -32.58 57.52
C ASP A 809 -25.35 -32.76 55.99
N HIS A 810 -25.84 -31.76 55.26
CA HIS A 810 -25.97 -31.72 53.80
C HIS A 810 -27.05 -32.62 53.21
N PHE A 811 -27.92 -33.21 54.04
CA PHE A 811 -29.19 -33.77 53.59
C PHE A 811 -30.33 -32.84 54.00
N GLY A 812 -31.26 -32.58 53.08
CA GLY A 812 -32.40 -31.74 53.40
C GLY A 812 -33.40 -32.47 54.31
N ASN A 813 -34.04 -31.74 55.22
CA ASN A 813 -35.08 -32.23 56.14
C ASN A 813 -36.16 -33.09 55.45
N LEU A 814 -36.44 -32.85 54.16
CA LEU A 814 -37.45 -33.58 53.38
C LEU A 814 -37.00 -35.00 52.98
N CYS A 815 -35.71 -35.20 52.76
CA CYS A 815 -35.11 -36.49 52.37
C CYS A 815 -34.25 -37.12 53.48
N ASP A 816 -34.15 -36.47 54.64
CA ASP A 816 -33.45 -36.97 55.81
C ASP A 816 -34.40 -37.19 57.01
N ALA A 817 -34.51 -38.44 57.44
CA ALA A 817 -35.22 -38.83 58.66
C ALA A 817 -34.30 -39.55 59.65
N ASP A 818 -32.99 -39.54 59.40
CA ASP A 818 -31.97 -40.10 60.28
C ASP A 818 -31.65 -39.12 61.40
N LEU A 819 -32.59 -38.94 62.33
CA LEU A 819 -32.52 -37.89 63.36
C LEU A 819 -31.40 -38.06 64.39
N ASN A 820 -30.74 -39.22 64.42
CA ASN A 820 -29.54 -39.46 65.23
C ASN A 820 -28.24 -39.50 64.41
N ASN A 821 -28.32 -39.27 63.10
CA ASN A 821 -27.23 -39.30 62.14
C ASN A 821 -26.41 -40.62 62.21
N ASP A 822 -27.07 -41.77 62.39
CA ASP A 822 -26.45 -43.10 62.45
C ASP A 822 -26.44 -43.86 61.10
N CYS A 823 -26.81 -43.14 60.04
CA CYS A 823 -26.97 -43.57 58.66
C CYS A 823 -28.14 -44.52 58.41
N LYS A 824 -29.10 -44.64 59.35
CA LYS A 824 -30.23 -45.57 59.22
C LYS A 824 -31.50 -44.97 59.80
N THR A 825 -32.44 -44.59 58.95
CA THR A 825 -33.79 -44.24 59.41
C THR A 825 -34.55 -45.45 59.97
N ASN A 826 -34.57 -45.63 61.28
CA ASN A 826 -35.09 -46.81 61.95
C ASN A 826 -35.95 -46.50 63.20
N SER A 827 -36.27 -47.53 64.00
CA SER A 827 -37.11 -47.39 65.19
C SER A 827 -36.56 -46.42 66.24
N LEU A 828 -35.24 -46.20 66.26
CA LEU A 828 -34.58 -45.22 67.12
C LEU A 828 -34.97 -43.80 66.70
N ASP A 829 -34.91 -43.50 65.40
CA ASP A 829 -35.30 -42.20 64.84
C ASP A 829 -36.79 -41.95 65.01
N LEU A 830 -37.62 -42.99 64.86
CA LEU A 830 -39.05 -42.87 65.15
C LEU A 830 -39.31 -42.57 66.64
N GLY A 831 -38.44 -43.08 67.52
CA GLY A 831 -38.46 -42.74 68.95
C GLY A 831 -38.11 -41.28 69.20
N LEU A 832 -37.07 -40.78 68.52
CA LEU A 832 -36.63 -39.38 68.58
C LEU A 832 -37.68 -38.42 68.00
N PHE A 833 -38.24 -38.74 66.84
CA PHE A 833 -39.33 -38.00 66.21
C PHE A 833 -40.55 -37.91 67.15
N LYS A 834 -40.96 -39.02 67.76
CA LYS A 834 -42.08 -39.05 68.72
C LYS A 834 -41.80 -38.22 69.97
N SER A 835 -40.55 -38.08 70.38
CA SER A 835 -40.19 -37.30 71.57
C SER A 835 -40.49 -35.80 71.42
N VAL A 836 -40.55 -35.31 70.18
CA VAL A 836 -40.85 -33.90 69.83
C VAL A 836 -42.21 -33.70 69.17
N TYR A 837 -42.99 -34.78 68.98
CA TYR A 837 -44.31 -34.75 68.33
C TYR A 837 -45.36 -34.00 69.15
N GLY A 838 -45.96 -32.96 68.56
CA GLY A 838 -47.04 -32.19 69.18
C GLY A 838 -46.66 -31.36 70.42
N ASN A 839 -45.36 -31.24 70.75
CA ASN A 839 -44.90 -30.56 71.97
C ASN A 839 -43.90 -29.43 71.67
N ALA A 840 -43.98 -28.34 72.45
CA ALA A 840 -43.15 -27.14 72.29
C ALA A 840 -41.86 -27.11 73.15
N ALA A 841 -41.59 -28.14 73.97
CA ALA A 841 -40.48 -28.15 74.93
C ALA A 841 -39.51 -29.35 74.78
N GLY A 842 -39.09 -29.64 73.54
CA GLY A 842 -38.04 -30.63 73.23
C GLY A 842 -36.70 -29.98 72.85
N ASN A 843 -35.66 -30.79 72.61
CA ASN A 843 -34.38 -30.32 72.03
C ASN A 843 -34.69 -29.55 70.72
N ALA A 844 -34.26 -28.29 70.66
CA ALA A 844 -34.58 -27.38 69.56
C ALA A 844 -34.01 -27.87 68.22
N ASP A 845 -32.82 -28.44 68.22
CA ASP A 845 -32.15 -28.95 67.01
C ASP A 845 -32.86 -30.20 66.50
N LEU A 846 -33.21 -31.12 67.41
CA LEU A 846 -34.00 -32.30 67.07
C LEU A 846 -35.41 -31.93 66.58
N LYS A 847 -36.02 -30.89 67.17
CA LYS A 847 -37.31 -30.38 66.73
C LYS A 847 -37.22 -29.78 65.33
N ALA A 848 -36.14 -29.06 65.03
CA ALA A 848 -35.92 -28.47 63.71
C ALA A 848 -35.65 -29.55 62.64
N ALA A 849 -34.88 -30.60 62.97
CA ALA A 849 -34.66 -31.73 62.06
C ALA A 849 -35.92 -32.60 61.86
N ALA A 850 -36.74 -32.78 62.92
CA ALA A 850 -37.99 -33.53 62.83
C ALA A 850 -39.15 -32.73 62.18
N ASP A 851 -38.99 -31.42 61.98
CA ASP A 851 -39.90 -30.55 61.25
C ASP A 851 -39.59 -30.66 59.74
N MET A 852 -40.05 -31.77 59.17
CA MET A 852 -39.67 -32.19 57.82
C MET A 852 -40.29 -31.31 56.73
N ASN A 853 -41.43 -30.68 57.00
CA ASN A 853 -42.04 -29.73 56.07
C ASN A 853 -41.63 -28.26 56.34
N GLY A 854 -40.91 -28.00 57.43
CA GLY A 854 -40.42 -26.67 57.80
C GLY A 854 -41.51 -25.67 58.22
N ASP A 855 -42.69 -26.15 58.63
CA ASP A 855 -43.82 -25.29 59.01
C ASP A 855 -43.74 -24.75 60.45
N GLY A 856 -42.71 -25.16 61.19
CA GLY A 856 -42.45 -24.81 62.59
C GLY A 856 -43.04 -25.81 63.59
N ASN A 857 -43.83 -26.80 63.17
CA ASN A 857 -44.58 -27.70 64.04
C ASN A 857 -44.44 -29.17 63.65
N VAL A 858 -43.77 -29.97 64.49
CA VAL A 858 -43.70 -31.43 64.30
C VAL A 858 -45.06 -32.07 64.56
N ASN A 859 -45.76 -32.45 63.50
CA ASN A 859 -47.13 -32.95 63.55
C ASN A 859 -47.37 -34.16 62.62
N SER A 860 -48.64 -34.51 62.39
CA SER A 860 -49.02 -35.67 61.57
C SER A 860 -48.53 -35.58 60.11
N LEU A 861 -48.30 -34.36 59.59
CA LEU A 861 -47.76 -34.13 58.25
C LEU A 861 -46.28 -34.56 58.19
N ASP A 862 -45.47 -34.16 59.17
CA ASP A 862 -44.08 -34.57 59.31
C ASP A 862 -43.96 -36.06 59.55
N LEU A 863 -44.87 -36.64 60.34
CA LEU A 863 -44.89 -38.09 60.53
C LEU A 863 -45.20 -38.83 59.21
N GLY A 864 -46.00 -38.21 58.34
CA GLY A 864 -46.27 -38.71 56.99
C GLY A 864 -45.03 -38.67 56.10
N LEU A 865 -44.25 -37.59 56.17
CA LEU A 865 -42.94 -37.44 55.51
C LEU A 865 -41.94 -38.48 56.02
N PHE A 866 -41.76 -38.55 57.32
CA PHE A 866 -40.86 -39.48 58.00
C PHE A 866 -41.13 -40.93 57.60
N LYS A 867 -42.40 -41.33 57.58
CA LYS A 867 -42.81 -42.69 57.19
C LYS A 867 -42.50 -43.04 55.73
N ARG A 868 -42.39 -42.07 54.81
CA ARG A 868 -42.04 -42.33 53.41
C ARG A 868 -40.59 -42.79 53.23
N ILE A 869 -39.73 -42.42 54.17
CA ILE A 869 -38.30 -42.74 54.18
C ILE A 869 -37.89 -43.65 55.33
N TYR A 870 -38.81 -44.02 56.22
CA TYR A 870 -38.58 -45.03 57.24
C TYR A 870 -38.11 -46.36 56.65
N GLY A 871 -36.96 -46.84 57.13
CA GLY A 871 -36.29 -48.05 56.63
C GLY A 871 -35.50 -47.87 55.33
N LYS A 872 -35.42 -46.65 54.79
CA LYS A 872 -34.52 -46.28 53.69
C LYS A 872 -33.26 -45.59 54.24
N ALA A 873 -32.23 -45.45 53.40
CA ALA A 873 -31.08 -44.63 53.73
C ALA A 873 -31.45 -43.14 53.67
N PRO A 874 -30.82 -42.27 54.49
CA PRO A 874 -30.96 -40.83 54.35
C PRO A 874 -30.37 -40.35 53.01
N GLY A 875 -30.94 -39.28 52.44
CA GLY A 875 -30.59 -38.78 51.11
C GLY A 875 -31.28 -39.53 49.96
N PRO A 876 -30.99 -39.21 48.67
CA PRO A 876 -29.66 -38.84 48.18
C PRO A 876 -29.40 -37.34 48.08
N SER A 877 -28.20 -36.93 48.52
CA SER A 877 -27.53 -35.70 48.10
C SER A 877 -26.26 -36.07 47.31
N ALA A 878 -25.86 -35.26 46.34
CA ALA A 878 -24.73 -35.56 45.46
C ALA A 878 -23.35 -35.59 46.15
N GLN A 879 -23.26 -35.40 47.49
CA GLN A 879 -21.98 -35.24 48.20
C GLN A 879 -21.75 -36.09 49.45
N ALA A 880 -22.67 -36.96 49.86
CA ALA A 880 -22.41 -37.85 50.99
C ALA A 880 -22.93 -39.27 50.74
N THR A 881 -22.03 -40.20 50.43
CA THR A 881 -22.22 -41.58 50.89
C THR A 881 -21.94 -41.57 52.38
N CYS A 882 -22.92 -41.94 53.20
CA CYS A 882 -22.69 -42.27 54.60
C CYS A 882 -21.38 -43.07 54.74
N PRO A 883 -20.39 -42.59 55.51
CA PRO A 883 -19.11 -43.29 55.69
C PRO A 883 -19.28 -44.73 56.18
#